data_AF-A0A3N0B321-F1
#
_entry.id   AF-A0A3N0B321-F1
#
_cell.length_a   1.000
_cell.length_b   1.000
_cell.length_c   1.000
_cell.angle_alpha   90.00
_cell.angle_beta   90.00
_cell.angle_gamma   90.00
#
_symmetry.space_group_name_H-M   'P 1'
#
loop_
_entity.id
_entity.type
_entity.pdbx_description
1 polymer ?
#
loop_
_entity_poly.entity_id
_entity_poly.type
_entity_poly.pdbx_seq_one_letter_code
_entity_poly.pdbx_strand_id
1 'polypeptide(L)'
;MAQQNKQSQFQQPNPRTTVISVILFMIIAFFVGQQFMNMSTSGSMPTDRLITSEFVQAVEQDRMTKVVYNAGDYTVSGTYYPAITAGSTAADAFNGAFQALNAKMATIKNPETGKALGGVGTSDLSSVTLGSEHKFTSTYAGGSIGELMAAHPNVPYEVQLPSPWAGILSTLLPIILIGGLLFFFFNSMQKANNSQMSFGKAKTKKSIEERPDVKFSDVAGVDEAVEEMQEIKDFLANPAKYQSMGAKIPRGCLLVGPPGTGKTLLARAVAGEAGVPFFSISGSDFVEMFVGVGASRVRDLFQQAKEASPSIIFIDEIDAVGRQRGTGLGGGHDEREQTLNQLLVEMDGFEANDSVVLIAATNRADVLDPALLRPGRFDRQIVVDAPDVKGRERILQVHSKDKPLGSDVDLAKVAKLTPGFTGADLSNLMNESALLTARRGKKIITQQEVSESMERVIAGPERKGRVLDERTKHTIAYHESGHALVGHLLPHADPVHKISIISRGRALGYTLSIPKEDKVLNSLGEMRDELAVFMGGRVAEEIFCDDITTGASNDLERATKMARAIVTQYGMSTELGTQVFGQPNHEVFLGRDYGNTQDYSEETARRIDDEVARIMKEAHDRAYDILVSHREQMDLMANVLLERETVEGEACLALLDNTWDEYLKHEDEIIAKKEAEERAARERDEKLADPNWKEEPIEPGDQDPNPPFRAPAEPDAAAPAAPSNVPAAPAPSDASAGQPQSNDEKGDGTAR
;
A
#
# COMPACT_ATOMS: atom_id res chain seq x y z
N MET A 1 -42.20 -10.22 -14.05
CA MET A 1 -41.94 -11.18 -15.15
C MET A 1 -41.41 -10.42 -16.34
N ALA A 2 -40.39 -10.98 -17.01
CA ALA A 2 -39.64 -10.52 -18.20
C ALA A 2 -38.19 -10.11 -17.91
N GLN A 3 -37.36 -11.12 -17.60
CA GLN A 3 -35.90 -11.05 -17.72
C GLN A 3 -35.51 -11.11 -19.20
N GLN A 4 -34.73 -10.14 -19.69
CA GLN A 4 -33.99 -10.27 -20.94
C GLN A 4 -32.50 -10.47 -20.62
N ASN A 5 -32.03 -11.68 -20.96
CA ASN A 5 -30.62 -12.07 -21.04
C ASN A 5 -29.83 -11.12 -21.95
N LYS A 6 -28.85 -10.40 -21.40
CA LYS A 6 -27.72 -9.88 -22.18
C LYS A 6 -26.62 -10.94 -22.20
N GLN A 7 -26.54 -11.68 -23.31
CA GLN A 7 -25.41 -12.51 -23.64
C GLN A 7 -24.15 -11.64 -23.77
N SER A 8 -23.11 -11.99 -23.02
CA SER A 8 -21.74 -11.52 -23.19
C SER A 8 -21.23 -11.85 -24.60
N GLN A 9 -21.17 -10.86 -25.49
CA GLN A 9 -20.47 -10.98 -26.77
C GLN A 9 -18.96 -10.99 -26.51
N PHE A 10 -18.37 -12.19 -26.41
CA PHE A 10 -16.94 -12.36 -26.58
C PHE A 10 -16.57 -11.96 -28.01
N GLN A 11 -15.76 -10.91 -28.11
CA GLN A 11 -15.25 -10.35 -29.35
C GLN A 11 -14.36 -11.39 -30.05
N GLN A 12 -14.70 -11.79 -31.28
CA GLN A 12 -13.85 -12.71 -32.05
C GLN A 12 -12.51 -12.03 -32.35
N PRO A 13 -11.36 -12.67 -32.05
CA PRO A 13 -10.06 -12.10 -32.35
C PRO A 13 -9.85 -11.95 -33.85
N ASN A 14 -9.13 -10.89 -34.21
CA ASN A 14 -8.79 -10.49 -35.57
C ASN A 14 -8.21 -11.70 -36.34
N PRO A 15 -8.67 -12.06 -37.54
CA PRO A 15 -8.28 -13.32 -38.20
C PRO A 15 -6.76 -13.49 -38.35
N ARG A 16 -5.98 -12.40 -38.38
CA ARG A 16 -4.51 -12.44 -38.36
C ARG A 16 -3.89 -12.66 -37.00
N THR A 17 -4.42 -12.05 -35.95
CA THR A 17 -3.96 -12.33 -34.58
C THR A 17 -4.35 -13.75 -34.19
N THR A 18 -5.51 -14.24 -34.64
CA THR A 18 -5.94 -15.63 -34.47
C THR A 18 -5.03 -16.57 -35.24
N VAL A 19 -4.61 -16.24 -36.46
CA VAL A 19 -3.68 -17.09 -37.23
C VAL A 19 -2.27 -17.07 -36.64
N ILE A 20 -1.73 -15.91 -36.25
CA ILE A 20 -0.40 -15.82 -35.62
C ILE A 20 -0.43 -16.45 -34.23
N SER A 21 -1.48 -16.26 -33.43
CA SER A 21 -1.64 -16.90 -32.13
C SER A 21 -1.83 -18.40 -32.26
N VAL A 22 -2.55 -18.88 -33.28
CA VAL A 22 -2.70 -20.32 -33.55
C VAL A 22 -1.38 -20.92 -34.04
N ILE A 23 -0.62 -20.23 -34.90
CA ILE A 23 0.71 -20.69 -35.34
C ILE A 23 1.68 -20.70 -34.16
N LEU A 24 1.71 -19.64 -33.35
CA LEU A 24 2.56 -19.55 -32.16
C LEU A 24 2.15 -20.58 -31.11
N PHE A 25 0.85 -20.77 -30.88
CA PHE A 25 0.33 -21.80 -29.98
C PHE A 25 0.63 -23.20 -30.51
N MET A 26 0.60 -23.44 -31.82
CA MET A 26 1.01 -24.70 -32.43
C MET A 26 2.52 -24.94 -32.30
N ILE A 27 3.36 -23.90 -32.45
CA ILE A 27 4.80 -24.00 -32.23
C ILE A 27 5.10 -24.26 -30.74
N ILE A 28 4.42 -23.57 -29.84
CA ILE A 28 4.56 -23.77 -28.38
C ILE A 28 4.02 -25.14 -28.00
N ALA A 29 2.86 -25.56 -28.50
CA ALA A 29 2.30 -26.89 -28.24
C ALA A 29 3.16 -28.00 -28.85
N PHE A 30 3.82 -27.75 -29.99
CA PHE A 30 4.81 -28.66 -30.56
C PHE A 30 6.06 -28.75 -29.68
N PHE A 31 6.57 -27.61 -29.18
CA PHE A 31 7.74 -27.57 -28.30
C PHE A 31 7.45 -28.20 -26.94
N VAL A 32 6.30 -27.88 -26.34
CA VAL A 32 5.80 -28.47 -25.09
C VAL A 32 5.47 -29.94 -25.28
N GLY A 33 4.86 -30.34 -26.41
CA GLY A 33 4.58 -31.74 -26.73
C GLY A 33 5.84 -32.57 -26.96
N GLN A 34 6.86 -32.00 -27.60
CA GLN A 34 8.20 -32.60 -27.70
C GLN A 34 8.85 -32.72 -26.31
N GLN A 35 8.73 -31.69 -25.47
CA GLN A 35 9.25 -31.71 -24.11
C GLN A 35 8.51 -32.73 -23.23
N PHE A 36 7.19 -32.88 -23.38
CA PHE A 36 6.36 -33.83 -22.63
C PHE A 36 6.58 -35.28 -23.08
N MET A 37 6.77 -35.53 -24.38
CA MET A 37 7.17 -36.86 -24.87
C MET A 37 8.56 -37.25 -24.36
N ASN A 38 9.50 -36.30 -24.27
CA ASN A 38 10.80 -36.53 -23.66
C ASN A 38 10.74 -36.68 -22.13
N MET A 39 9.71 -36.15 -21.47
CA MET A 39 9.51 -36.23 -20.02
C MET A 39 8.67 -37.45 -19.58
N SER A 40 7.93 -38.06 -20.51
CA SER A 40 7.08 -39.25 -20.30
C SER A 40 7.85 -40.54 -19.98
N THR A 41 9.18 -40.55 -20.05
CA THR A 41 10.05 -41.67 -19.68
C THR A 41 10.68 -41.53 -18.28
N SER A 42 10.19 -40.61 -17.44
CA SER A 42 10.68 -40.46 -16.06
C SER A 42 9.63 -40.85 -15.02
N GLY A 43 9.50 -42.15 -14.77
CA GLY A 43 8.82 -42.66 -13.57
C GLY A 43 9.70 -42.51 -12.32
N SER A 44 9.18 -41.78 -11.33
CA SER A 44 9.47 -41.64 -9.87
C SER A 44 10.69 -42.28 -9.17
N MET A 45 11.78 -42.63 -9.86
CA MET A 45 13.04 -43.03 -9.25
C MET A 45 14.17 -42.10 -9.73
N PRO A 46 15.07 -41.64 -8.85
CA PRO A 46 16.19 -40.80 -9.25
C PRO A 46 17.01 -41.52 -10.34
N THR A 47 17.33 -40.79 -11.41
CA THR A 47 18.09 -41.33 -12.55
C THR A 47 19.50 -40.74 -12.54
N ASP A 48 20.46 -41.54 -12.13
CA ASP A 48 21.86 -41.17 -12.03
C ASP A 48 22.54 -41.24 -13.40
N ARG A 49 23.53 -40.36 -13.63
CA ARG A 49 24.38 -40.40 -14.82
C ARG A 49 25.74 -40.96 -14.45
N LEU A 50 25.99 -42.21 -14.81
CA LEU A 50 27.25 -42.90 -14.53
C LEU A 50 28.24 -42.69 -15.66
N ILE A 51 29.48 -42.34 -15.33
CA ILE A 51 30.58 -42.44 -16.29
C ILE A 51 30.96 -43.92 -16.49
N THR A 52 31.61 -44.23 -17.63
CA THR A 52 31.92 -45.62 -18.01
C THR A 52 32.64 -46.40 -16.90
N SER A 53 33.59 -45.79 -16.18
CA SER A 53 34.32 -46.44 -15.08
C SER A 53 33.44 -46.77 -13.87
N GLU A 54 32.49 -45.90 -13.52
CA GLU A 54 31.57 -46.12 -12.41
C GLU A 54 30.55 -47.20 -12.73
N PHE A 55 30.07 -47.23 -13.98
CA PHE A 55 29.21 -48.29 -14.49
C PHE A 55 29.92 -49.65 -14.43
N VAL A 56 31.16 -49.74 -14.94
CA VAL A 56 31.96 -50.98 -14.90
C VAL A 56 32.20 -51.42 -13.47
N GLN A 57 32.58 -50.51 -12.58
CA GLN A 57 32.79 -50.83 -11.16
C GLN A 57 31.52 -51.35 -10.47
N ALA A 58 30.36 -50.80 -10.80
CA ALA A 58 29.09 -51.27 -10.24
C ALA A 58 28.65 -52.63 -10.81
N VAL A 59 29.03 -52.98 -12.06
CA VAL A 59 28.87 -54.33 -12.61
C VAL A 59 29.82 -55.32 -11.92
N GLU A 60 31.10 -54.97 -11.75
CA GLU A 60 32.11 -55.83 -11.11
C GLU A 60 31.78 -56.14 -9.64
N GLN A 61 31.08 -55.23 -8.97
CA GLN A 61 30.69 -55.35 -7.57
C GLN A 61 29.28 -55.95 -7.39
N ASP A 62 28.69 -56.52 -8.45
CA ASP A 62 27.35 -57.14 -8.46
C ASP A 62 26.22 -56.22 -7.93
N ARG A 63 26.38 -54.89 -8.08
CA ARG A 63 25.38 -53.90 -7.63
C ARG A 63 24.31 -53.58 -8.67
N MET A 64 24.35 -54.23 -9.83
CA MET A 64 23.41 -54.03 -10.92
C MET A 64 22.23 -54.99 -10.83
N THR A 65 21.01 -54.45 -10.88
CA THR A 65 19.78 -55.27 -10.85
C THR A 65 19.22 -55.51 -12.23
N LYS A 66 19.30 -54.53 -13.14
CA LYS A 66 18.92 -54.67 -14.54
C LYS A 66 19.74 -53.76 -15.42
N VAL A 67 20.23 -54.28 -16.54
CA VAL A 67 21.01 -53.49 -17.52
C VAL A 67 20.39 -53.64 -18.91
N VAL A 68 20.10 -52.53 -19.56
CA VAL A 68 19.53 -52.44 -20.90
C VAL A 68 20.51 -51.68 -21.78
N TYR A 69 21.03 -52.35 -22.81
CA TYR A 69 21.93 -51.75 -23.79
C TYR A 69 21.18 -51.39 -25.06
N ASN A 70 21.24 -50.12 -25.46
CA ASN A 70 20.72 -49.64 -26.73
C ASN A 70 21.86 -49.56 -27.75
N ALA A 71 21.80 -50.45 -28.74
CA ALA A 71 22.83 -50.57 -29.77
C ALA A 71 22.86 -49.41 -30.76
N GLY A 72 21.78 -48.60 -30.85
CA GLY A 72 21.72 -47.45 -31.76
C GLY A 72 22.61 -46.29 -31.31
N ASP A 73 22.59 -45.97 -30.02
CA ASP A 73 23.20 -44.75 -29.47
C ASP A 73 24.37 -45.03 -28.50
N TYR A 74 24.82 -46.29 -28.39
CA TYR A 74 25.85 -46.76 -27.43
C TYR A 74 25.55 -46.39 -25.97
N THR A 75 24.26 -46.31 -25.63
CA THR A 75 23.81 -45.97 -24.28
C THR A 75 23.41 -47.23 -23.52
N VAL A 76 23.82 -47.29 -22.26
CA VAL A 76 23.41 -48.29 -21.29
C VAL A 76 22.50 -47.62 -20.28
N SER A 77 21.37 -48.24 -19.95
CA SER A 77 20.44 -47.75 -18.95
C SER A 77 19.93 -48.90 -18.10
N GLY A 78 19.50 -48.64 -16.88
CA GLY A 78 19.13 -49.74 -15.99
C GLY A 78 18.86 -49.30 -14.58
N THR A 79 18.92 -50.26 -13.65
CA THR A 79 18.77 -50.04 -12.22
C THR A 79 19.94 -50.66 -11.45
N TYR A 80 20.38 -49.98 -10.38
CA TYR A 80 21.53 -50.37 -9.57
C TYR A 80 21.46 -49.78 -8.15
N TYR A 81 22.28 -50.31 -7.24
CA TYR A 81 22.49 -49.73 -5.91
C TYR A 81 23.76 -48.87 -5.87
N PRO A 82 23.70 -47.59 -5.44
CA PRO A 82 24.86 -46.71 -5.37
C PRO A 82 25.85 -47.13 -4.26
N ALA A 83 27.13 -46.83 -4.46
CA ALA A 83 28.18 -47.13 -3.48
C ALA A 83 28.06 -46.21 -2.24
N ILE A 84 27.66 -46.75 -1.09
CA ILE A 84 27.72 -45.99 0.17
C ILE A 84 29.10 -46.17 0.79
N THR A 85 29.89 -45.10 0.87
CA THR A 85 31.31 -45.10 1.29
C THR A 85 31.56 -45.68 2.69
N ALA A 86 30.53 -45.88 3.52
CA ALA A 86 30.61 -46.48 4.87
C ALA A 86 29.79 -47.78 5.06
N GLY A 87 29.22 -48.34 3.99
CA GLY A 87 28.15 -49.35 4.05
C GLY A 87 28.56 -50.73 4.59
N SER A 88 29.76 -51.24 4.27
CA SER A 88 30.21 -52.56 4.77
C SER A 88 30.42 -52.54 6.28
N THR A 89 31.09 -51.51 6.80
CA THR A 89 31.34 -51.35 8.23
C THR A 89 30.04 -51.18 9.04
N ALA A 90 29.05 -50.48 8.47
CA ALA A 90 27.75 -50.31 9.11
C ALA A 90 26.92 -51.61 9.12
N ALA A 91 26.91 -52.38 8.02
CA ALA A 91 26.24 -53.67 7.95
C ALA A 91 26.88 -54.71 8.89
N ASP A 92 28.21 -54.77 8.93
CA ASP A 92 28.97 -55.66 9.83
C ASP A 92 28.75 -55.31 11.30
N ALA A 93 28.75 -54.00 11.64
CA ALA A 93 28.45 -53.53 12.99
C ALA A 93 27.01 -53.83 13.42
N PHE A 94 26.04 -53.67 12.51
CA PHE A 94 24.64 -53.99 12.77
C PHE A 94 24.44 -55.49 13.00
N ASN A 95 24.92 -56.34 12.10
CA ASN A 95 24.80 -57.80 12.21
C ASN A 95 25.53 -58.32 13.47
N GLY A 96 26.72 -57.78 13.77
CA GLY A 96 27.48 -58.09 14.98
C GLY A 96 26.77 -57.69 16.28
N ALA A 97 26.11 -56.53 16.31
CA ALA A 97 25.36 -56.06 17.48
C ALA A 97 24.17 -56.98 17.81
N PHE A 98 23.44 -57.45 16.80
CA PHE A 98 22.31 -58.36 17.00
C PHE A 98 22.75 -59.78 17.39
N GLN A 99 23.86 -60.28 16.85
CA GLN A 99 24.46 -61.54 17.32
C GLN A 99 24.87 -61.45 18.79
N ALA A 100 25.51 -60.34 19.21
CA ALA A 100 25.89 -60.11 20.60
C ALA A 100 24.66 -59.98 21.52
N LEU A 101 23.59 -59.33 21.06
CA LEU A 101 22.32 -59.22 21.79
C LEU A 101 21.66 -60.59 22.00
N ASN A 102 21.60 -61.41 20.95
CA ASN A 102 21.04 -62.77 21.03
C ASN A 102 21.88 -63.69 21.92
N ALA A 103 23.22 -63.57 21.87
CA ALA A 103 24.10 -64.28 22.79
C ALA A 103 23.84 -63.88 24.26
N LYS A 104 23.61 -62.58 24.53
CA LYS A 104 23.32 -62.08 25.88
C LYS A 104 21.93 -62.51 26.36
N MET A 105 20.90 -62.45 25.52
CA MET A 105 19.54 -62.92 25.87
C MET A 105 19.51 -64.42 26.18
N ALA A 106 20.32 -65.24 25.51
CA ALA A 106 20.43 -66.67 25.79
C ALA A 106 21.01 -66.99 27.19
N THR A 107 21.73 -66.06 27.82
CA THR A 107 22.29 -66.24 29.17
C THR A 107 21.31 -65.89 30.29
N ILE A 108 20.25 -65.12 29.98
CA ILE A 108 19.25 -64.68 30.95
C ILE A 108 18.11 -65.72 30.96
N LYS A 109 17.99 -66.46 32.07
CA LYS A 109 16.94 -67.48 32.26
C LYS A 109 15.77 -66.91 33.05
N ASN A 110 14.55 -67.23 32.64
CA ASN A 110 13.35 -66.85 33.38
C ASN A 110 13.32 -67.61 34.73
N PRO A 111 13.19 -66.91 35.88
CA PRO A 111 13.23 -67.53 37.21
C PRO A 111 12.14 -68.58 37.47
N GLU A 112 11.00 -68.52 36.79
CA GLU A 112 9.87 -69.42 37.04
C GLU A 112 9.84 -70.65 36.12
N THR A 113 10.51 -70.59 34.96
CA THR A 113 10.45 -71.68 33.95
C THR A 113 11.83 -72.27 33.60
N GLY A 114 12.93 -71.68 34.09
CA GLY A 114 14.29 -72.19 33.90
C GLY A 114 14.82 -72.17 32.46
N LYS A 115 14.00 -71.72 31.49
CA LYS A 115 14.36 -71.57 30.08
C LYS A 115 14.96 -70.19 29.82
N ALA A 116 15.93 -70.13 28.91
CA ALA A 116 16.50 -68.88 28.42
C ALA A 116 15.43 -68.05 27.70
N LEU A 117 15.53 -66.72 27.77
CA LEU A 117 14.69 -65.82 26.98
C LEU A 117 14.93 -66.07 25.48
N GLY A 118 13.86 -66.07 24.67
CA GLY A 118 13.96 -66.23 23.22
C GLY A 118 14.72 -65.05 22.59
N GLY A 119 15.63 -65.34 21.65
CA GLY A 119 16.35 -64.30 20.90
C GLY A 119 15.43 -63.52 19.95
N VAL A 120 15.91 -62.35 19.51
CA VAL A 120 15.25 -61.52 18.49
C VAL A 120 15.66 -62.02 17.11
N GLY A 121 14.69 -62.29 16.25
CA GLY A 121 14.94 -62.64 14.84
C GLY A 121 15.28 -61.40 14.01
N THR A 122 16.43 -61.40 13.35
CA THR A 122 16.82 -60.36 12.38
C THR A 122 17.38 -61.01 11.11
N SER A 123 17.14 -60.38 9.96
CA SER A 123 17.75 -60.74 8.66
C SER A 123 19.10 -60.04 8.49
N ASP A 124 20.16 -60.77 8.12
CA ASP A 124 21.49 -60.18 7.88
C ASP A 124 21.44 -59.15 6.74
N LEU A 125 21.99 -57.96 6.96
CA LEU A 125 22.10 -56.95 5.90
C LEU A 125 23.25 -57.29 4.94
N SER A 126 22.96 -57.30 3.63
CA SER A 126 23.97 -57.37 2.56
C SER A 126 24.53 -55.99 2.25
N SER A 127 25.86 -55.84 2.22
CA SER A 127 26.54 -54.59 1.89
C SER A 127 26.36 -54.16 0.42
N VAL A 128 25.96 -55.09 -0.46
CA VAL A 128 25.84 -54.87 -1.92
C VAL A 128 24.51 -54.20 -2.30
N THR A 129 23.47 -54.39 -1.50
CA THR A 129 22.11 -53.87 -1.73
C THR A 129 21.68 -52.86 -0.67
N LEU A 130 22.65 -52.22 -0.01
CA LEU A 130 22.41 -51.25 1.05
C LEU A 130 21.91 -49.93 0.45
N GLY A 131 20.70 -49.49 0.80
CA GLY A 131 20.10 -48.24 0.31
C GLY A 131 18.91 -48.46 -0.62
N SER A 132 18.51 -47.41 -1.34
CA SER A 132 17.44 -47.46 -2.34
C SER A 132 17.98 -47.79 -3.73
N GLU A 133 17.22 -48.54 -4.51
CA GLU A 133 17.53 -48.81 -5.92
C GLU A 133 17.36 -47.55 -6.75
N HIS A 134 18.37 -47.22 -7.57
CA HIS A 134 18.39 -46.04 -8.44
C HIS A 134 18.32 -46.46 -9.90
N LYS A 135 17.71 -45.62 -10.75
CA LYS A 135 17.86 -45.78 -12.20
C LYS A 135 19.19 -45.16 -12.61
N PHE A 136 19.83 -45.68 -13.65
CA PHE A 136 21.01 -45.04 -14.22
C PHE A 136 20.95 -44.96 -15.74
N THR A 137 21.71 -44.01 -16.26
CA THR A 137 22.07 -43.91 -17.68
C THR A 137 23.57 -43.69 -17.80
N SER A 138 24.21 -44.38 -18.74
CA SER A 138 25.64 -44.27 -19.01
C SER A 138 25.88 -44.34 -20.51
N THR A 139 26.78 -43.50 -21.02
CA THR A 139 27.32 -43.68 -22.37
C THR A 139 28.56 -44.55 -22.23
N TYR A 140 28.50 -45.77 -22.77
CA TYR A 140 29.59 -46.72 -22.62
C TYR A 140 30.64 -46.50 -23.71
N ALA A 141 31.80 -45.97 -23.32
CA ALA A 141 32.92 -45.67 -24.22
C ALA A 141 34.13 -46.62 -24.01
N GLY A 142 33.86 -47.86 -23.58
CA GLY A 142 34.87 -48.91 -23.33
C GLY A 142 35.07 -49.88 -24.51
N GLY A 143 35.72 -51.02 -24.26
CA GLY A 143 35.89 -52.13 -25.21
C GLY A 143 34.56 -52.81 -25.60
N SER A 144 34.54 -54.08 -26.04
CA SER A 144 33.26 -54.71 -26.38
C SER A 144 32.40 -54.90 -25.11
N ILE A 145 31.20 -54.31 -25.05
CA ILE A 145 30.25 -54.52 -23.92
C ILE A 145 29.94 -56.02 -23.72
N GLY A 146 30.05 -56.80 -24.81
CA GLY A 146 29.87 -58.26 -24.81
C GLY A 146 30.90 -59.01 -23.96
N GLU A 147 32.14 -58.54 -23.84
CA GLU A 147 33.13 -59.13 -22.92
C GLU A 147 32.73 -58.92 -21.46
N LEU A 148 32.22 -57.74 -21.12
CA LEU A 148 31.75 -57.41 -19.77
C LEU A 148 30.51 -58.25 -19.39
N MET A 149 29.60 -58.46 -20.34
CA MET A 149 28.42 -59.31 -20.18
C MET A 149 28.80 -60.79 -19.98
N ALA A 150 29.84 -61.27 -20.69
CA ALA A 150 30.32 -62.64 -20.57
C ALA A 150 31.06 -62.90 -19.23
N ALA A 151 31.76 -61.89 -18.70
CA ALA A 151 32.47 -61.99 -17.43
C ALA A 151 31.54 -61.99 -16.19
N HIS A 152 30.35 -61.36 -16.28
CA HIS A 152 29.40 -61.21 -15.17
C HIS A 152 27.99 -61.74 -15.53
N PRO A 153 27.79 -63.08 -15.57
CA PRO A 153 26.53 -63.70 -16.01
C PRO A 153 25.35 -63.54 -15.04
N ASN A 154 25.60 -63.07 -13.81
CA ASN A 154 24.57 -62.90 -12.77
C ASN A 154 23.73 -61.62 -12.96
N VAL A 155 24.16 -60.71 -13.84
CA VAL A 155 23.43 -59.46 -14.14
C VAL A 155 22.51 -59.69 -15.35
N PRO A 156 21.20 -59.38 -15.27
CA PRO A 156 20.29 -59.55 -16.40
C PRO A 156 20.45 -58.41 -17.41
N TYR A 157 20.87 -58.76 -18.63
CA TYR A 157 21.08 -57.84 -19.75
C TYR A 157 19.99 -57.96 -20.82
N GLU A 158 19.41 -56.83 -21.25
CA GLU A 158 18.48 -56.74 -22.39
C GLU A 158 19.07 -55.84 -23.50
N VAL A 159 19.08 -56.30 -24.75
CA VAL A 159 19.57 -55.51 -25.89
C VAL A 159 18.39 -55.00 -26.72
N GLN A 160 18.29 -53.69 -26.88
CA GLN A 160 17.28 -53.05 -27.73
C GLN A 160 17.88 -52.63 -29.06
N LEU A 161 17.30 -53.13 -30.16
CA LEU A 161 17.68 -52.76 -31.52
C LEU A 161 16.76 -51.65 -32.04
N PRO A 162 17.30 -50.59 -32.67
CA PRO A 162 16.47 -49.51 -33.19
C PRO A 162 15.57 -50.00 -34.35
N SER A 163 14.25 -49.79 -34.24
CA SER A 163 13.29 -50.09 -35.30
C SER A 163 13.27 -48.94 -36.32
N PRO A 164 13.73 -49.15 -37.58
CA PRO A 164 13.90 -48.07 -38.56
C PRO A 164 12.60 -47.37 -38.96
N TRP A 165 11.46 -48.10 -38.88
CA TRP A 165 10.16 -47.60 -39.34
C TRP A 165 9.44 -46.72 -38.32
N ALA A 166 9.68 -46.94 -37.02
CA ALA A 166 9.06 -46.15 -35.96
C ALA A 166 9.59 -44.70 -35.95
N GLY A 167 10.90 -44.50 -36.17
CA GLY A 167 11.52 -43.18 -36.20
C GLY A 167 11.14 -42.33 -37.42
N ILE A 168 10.90 -42.96 -38.57
CA ILE A 168 10.46 -42.25 -39.79
C ILE A 168 9.02 -41.76 -39.62
N LEU A 169 8.13 -42.59 -39.06
CA LEU A 169 6.72 -42.25 -38.87
C LEU A 169 6.52 -41.16 -37.81
N SER A 170 7.27 -41.22 -36.70
CA SER A 170 7.22 -40.21 -35.63
C SER A 170 7.72 -38.83 -36.08
N THR A 171 8.62 -38.80 -37.06
CA THR A 171 9.24 -37.54 -37.55
C THR A 171 8.43 -36.91 -38.69
N LEU A 172 7.85 -37.71 -39.59
CA LEU A 172 7.11 -37.21 -40.75
C LEU A 172 5.64 -36.86 -40.45
N LEU A 173 4.99 -37.54 -39.50
CA LEU A 173 3.57 -37.30 -39.17
C LEU A 173 3.29 -35.85 -38.72
N PRO A 174 4.09 -35.21 -37.83
CA PRO A 174 3.86 -33.83 -37.43
C PRO A 174 4.08 -32.83 -38.57
N ILE A 175 5.06 -33.07 -39.44
CA ILE A 175 5.39 -32.20 -40.58
C ILE A 175 4.26 -32.21 -41.61
N ILE A 176 3.70 -33.40 -41.90
CA ILE A 176 2.57 -33.55 -42.83
C ILE A 176 1.31 -32.87 -42.28
N LEU A 177 1.06 -33.00 -40.98
CA LEU A 177 -0.13 -32.44 -40.32
C LEU A 177 -0.08 -30.90 -40.29
N ILE A 178 1.09 -30.32 -39.99
CA ILE A 178 1.31 -28.86 -40.05
C ILE A 178 1.27 -28.36 -41.49
N GLY A 179 1.88 -29.07 -42.44
CA GLY A 179 1.86 -28.71 -43.87
C GLY A 179 0.45 -28.70 -44.46
N GLY A 180 -0.38 -29.70 -44.12
CA GLY A 180 -1.78 -29.76 -44.54
C GLY A 180 -2.64 -28.65 -43.93
N LEU A 181 -2.41 -28.33 -42.64
CA LEU A 181 -3.13 -27.26 -41.96
C LEU A 181 -2.73 -25.87 -42.47
N LEU A 182 -1.45 -25.64 -42.76
CA LEU A 182 -0.96 -24.41 -43.39
C LEU A 182 -1.51 -24.24 -44.81
N PHE A 183 -1.58 -25.31 -45.60
CA PHE A 183 -2.16 -25.26 -46.95
C PHE A 183 -3.67 -24.91 -46.91
N PHE A 184 -4.41 -25.44 -45.93
CA PHE A 184 -5.82 -25.09 -45.70
C PHE A 184 -6.00 -23.61 -45.33
N PHE A 185 -5.14 -23.06 -44.46
CA PHE A 185 -5.16 -21.63 -44.11
C PHE A 185 -4.72 -20.73 -45.26
N PHE A 186 -3.75 -21.13 -46.07
CA PHE A 186 -3.29 -20.36 -47.24
C PHE A 186 -4.39 -20.22 -48.30
N ASN A 187 -5.13 -21.31 -48.57
CA ASN A 187 -6.28 -21.27 -49.47
C ASN A 187 -7.45 -20.43 -48.93
N SER A 188 -7.60 -20.33 -47.60
CA SER A 188 -8.60 -19.48 -46.96
C SER A 188 -8.21 -17.98 -47.01
N MET A 189 -6.92 -17.68 -46.89
CA MET A 189 -6.39 -16.30 -46.87
C MET A 189 -6.42 -15.62 -48.25
N GLN A 190 -6.27 -16.38 -49.34
CA GLN A 190 -6.34 -15.83 -50.70
C GLN A 190 -7.75 -15.34 -51.08
N LYS A 191 -8.80 -15.85 -50.42
CA LYS A 191 -10.18 -15.32 -50.53
C LYS A 191 -10.45 -14.06 -49.69
N ALA A 192 -9.60 -13.74 -48.71
CA ALA A 192 -9.77 -12.59 -47.80
C ALA A 192 -9.00 -11.32 -48.23
N ASN A 193 -8.17 -11.41 -49.28
CA ASN A 193 -7.23 -10.37 -49.69
C ASN A 193 -7.85 -9.16 -50.44
N ASN A 194 -9.18 -9.03 -50.45
CA ASN A 194 -9.88 -7.91 -51.09
C ASN A 194 -10.29 -6.79 -50.11
N SER A 195 -9.78 -6.79 -48.87
CA SER A 195 -10.22 -5.85 -47.80
C SER A 195 -9.10 -5.06 -47.10
N GLN A 196 -7.85 -5.15 -47.57
CA GLN A 196 -6.73 -4.41 -46.96
C GLN A 196 -6.43 -3.09 -47.68
N MET A 197 -7.17 -2.05 -47.33
CA MET A 197 -6.74 -0.65 -47.53
C MET A 197 -7.00 0.25 -46.29
N SER A 198 -7.22 -0.33 -45.10
CA SER A 198 -7.67 0.41 -43.90
C SER A 198 -6.76 0.27 -42.66
N PHE A 199 -5.47 -0.02 -42.82
CA PHE A 199 -4.55 -0.24 -41.68
C PHE A 199 -4.00 1.05 -41.04
N GLY A 200 -4.31 2.23 -41.60
CA GLY A 200 -3.86 3.54 -41.09
C GLY A 200 -4.88 4.30 -40.22
N LYS A 201 -6.06 3.73 -39.98
CA LYS A 201 -7.02 4.24 -39.00
C LYS A 201 -7.23 3.15 -37.97
N ALA A 202 -6.50 3.21 -36.86
CA ALA A 202 -6.88 2.44 -35.69
C ALA A 202 -8.34 2.82 -35.38
N LYS A 203 -9.24 1.84 -35.31
CA LYS A 203 -10.51 2.03 -34.62
C LYS A 203 -10.18 2.07 -33.14
N THR A 204 -9.63 3.19 -32.70
CA THR A 204 -9.45 3.54 -31.30
C THR A 204 -10.82 3.41 -30.66
N LYS A 205 -10.89 2.73 -29.51
CA LYS A 205 -12.02 2.91 -28.56
C LYS A 205 -12.19 4.43 -28.48
N LYS A 206 -13.30 4.99 -28.99
CA LYS A 206 -13.54 6.43 -28.92
C LYS A 206 -13.24 6.84 -27.48
N SER A 207 -12.37 7.82 -27.27
CA SER A 207 -12.27 8.48 -25.97
C SER A 207 -13.69 8.86 -25.59
N ILE A 208 -14.17 8.34 -24.47
CA ILE A 208 -15.59 8.46 -24.10
C ILE A 208 -15.83 9.94 -23.88
N GLU A 209 -16.59 10.57 -24.78
CA GLU A 209 -17.11 11.92 -24.57
C GLU A 209 -18.05 11.81 -23.38
N GLU A 210 -17.60 12.32 -22.23
CA GLU A 210 -18.42 12.41 -21.03
C GLU A 210 -18.98 13.83 -20.93
N ARG A 211 -20.24 13.94 -20.50
CA ARG A 211 -20.83 15.20 -20.06
C ARG A 211 -21.16 15.04 -18.58
N PRO A 212 -20.23 15.38 -17.67
CA PRO A 212 -20.43 15.19 -16.25
C PRO A 212 -21.51 16.14 -15.73
N ASP A 213 -22.40 15.63 -14.86
CA ASP A 213 -23.42 16.42 -14.16
C ASP A 213 -22.90 17.02 -12.83
N VAL A 214 -21.64 16.75 -12.48
CA VAL A 214 -20.99 17.21 -11.25
C VAL A 214 -20.77 18.72 -11.31
N LYS A 215 -21.05 19.43 -10.21
CA LYS A 215 -20.89 20.88 -10.10
C LYS A 215 -19.89 21.29 -9.03
N PHE A 216 -19.54 22.57 -8.98
CA PHE A 216 -18.69 23.08 -7.88
C PHE A 216 -19.34 22.92 -6.50
N SER A 217 -20.67 22.85 -6.41
CA SER A 217 -21.38 22.56 -5.15
C SER A 217 -21.12 21.17 -4.57
N ASP A 218 -20.60 20.24 -5.39
CA ASP A 218 -20.28 18.87 -4.99
C ASP A 218 -18.79 18.72 -4.61
N VAL A 219 -17.99 19.78 -4.80
CA VAL A 219 -16.59 19.86 -4.40
C VAL A 219 -16.51 20.75 -3.16
N ALA A 220 -15.90 20.24 -2.09
CA ALA A 220 -15.80 20.96 -0.82
C ALA A 220 -14.37 20.85 -0.25
N GLY A 221 -13.98 21.84 0.56
CA GLY A 221 -12.74 21.82 1.32
C GLY A 221 -11.48 22.20 0.53
N VAL A 222 -11.65 22.70 -0.70
CA VAL A 222 -10.58 23.19 -1.58
C VAL A 222 -11.02 24.51 -2.24
N ASP A 223 -11.46 25.47 -1.41
CA ASP A 223 -12.13 26.70 -1.84
C ASP A 223 -11.22 27.54 -2.77
N GLU A 224 -9.92 27.61 -2.47
CA GLU A 224 -8.92 28.32 -3.26
C GLU A 224 -8.76 27.71 -4.65
N ALA A 225 -8.66 26.38 -4.73
CA ALA A 225 -8.57 25.67 -6.01
C ALA A 225 -9.85 25.83 -6.83
N VAL A 226 -11.03 25.86 -6.19
CA VAL A 226 -12.31 26.12 -6.86
C VAL A 226 -12.35 27.54 -7.42
N GLU A 227 -11.87 28.54 -6.68
CA GLU A 227 -11.81 29.94 -7.15
C GLU A 227 -10.91 30.07 -8.39
N GLU A 228 -9.72 29.47 -8.39
CA GLU A 228 -8.85 29.47 -9.56
C GLU A 228 -9.48 28.75 -10.76
N MET A 229 -10.16 27.63 -10.52
CA MET A 229 -10.85 26.88 -11.56
C MET A 229 -12.11 27.58 -12.08
N GLN A 230 -12.68 28.51 -11.31
CA GLN A 230 -13.82 29.34 -11.72
C GLN A 230 -13.47 30.25 -12.90
N GLU A 231 -12.21 30.70 -13.00
CA GLU A 231 -11.71 31.47 -14.15
C GLU A 231 -11.69 30.62 -15.43
N ILE A 232 -11.22 29.38 -15.33
CA ILE A 232 -11.19 28.43 -16.45
C ILE A 232 -12.62 28.14 -16.94
N LYS A 233 -13.56 28.02 -16.00
CA LYS A 233 -14.99 27.88 -16.30
C LYS A 233 -15.54 29.12 -17.03
N ASP A 234 -15.31 30.34 -16.54
CA ASP A 234 -15.83 31.56 -17.23
C ASP A 234 -15.24 31.69 -18.63
N PHE A 235 -13.98 31.30 -18.82
CA PHE A 235 -13.37 31.22 -20.14
C PHE A 235 -14.12 30.26 -21.08
N LEU A 236 -14.37 29.02 -20.65
CA LEU A 236 -15.05 28.02 -21.46
C LEU A 236 -16.50 28.40 -21.77
N ALA A 237 -17.18 29.08 -20.83
CA ALA A 237 -18.53 29.58 -21.02
C ALA A 237 -18.60 30.81 -21.94
N ASN A 238 -17.63 31.72 -21.86
CA ASN A 238 -17.62 33.00 -22.56
C ASN A 238 -16.27 33.31 -23.26
N PRO A 239 -15.80 32.49 -24.22
CA PRO A 239 -14.46 32.64 -24.80
C PRO A 239 -14.27 33.97 -25.55
N ALA A 240 -15.34 34.48 -26.19
CA ALA A 240 -15.31 35.73 -26.96
C ALA A 240 -14.98 36.97 -26.09
N LYS A 241 -15.40 36.98 -24.82
CA LYS A 241 -15.10 38.07 -23.86
C LYS A 241 -13.60 38.22 -23.68
N TYR A 242 -12.89 37.12 -23.46
CA TYR A 242 -11.44 37.11 -23.24
C TYR A 242 -10.64 37.38 -24.52
N GLN A 243 -11.07 36.80 -25.65
CA GLN A 243 -10.44 37.06 -26.95
C GLN A 243 -10.52 38.54 -27.36
N SER A 244 -11.65 39.20 -27.11
CA SER A 244 -11.84 40.63 -27.42
C SER A 244 -10.90 41.56 -26.65
N MET A 245 -10.45 41.13 -25.46
CA MET A 245 -9.51 41.86 -24.61
C MET A 245 -8.05 41.55 -24.93
N GLY A 246 -7.78 40.63 -25.87
CA GLY A 246 -6.42 40.18 -26.19
C GLY A 246 -5.78 39.34 -25.08
N ALA A 247 -6.58 38.83 -24.13
CA ALA A 247 -6.07 37.98 -23.06
C ALA A 247 -5.62 36.63 -23.64
N LYS A 248 -4.39 36.21 -23.30
CA LYS A 248 -3.90 34.88 -23.65
C LYS A 248 -4.53 33.86 -22.70
N ILE A 249 -5.15 32.86 -23.30
CA ILE A 249 -5.88 31.82 -22.59
C ILE A 249 -4.86 30.81 -22.03
N PRO A 250 -4.98 30.42 -20.76
CA PRO A 250 -4.15 29.34 -20.22
C PRO A 250 -4.46 28.05 -20.97
N ARG A 251 -3.44 27.48 -21.61
CA ARG A 251 -3.60 26.29 -22.46
C ARG A 251 -3.62 25.01 -21.64
N GLY A 252 -2.99 25.03 -20.47
CA GLY A 252 -2.83 23.87 -19.61
C GLY A 252 -2.85 24.22 -18.14
N CYS A 253 -3.69 23.53 -17.38
CA CYS A 253 -3.68 23.57 -15.92
C CYS A 253 -3.16 22.24 -15.37
N LEU A 254 -2.23 22.31 -14.42
CA LEU A 254 -1.74 21.16 -13.67
C LEU A 254 -2.28 21.23 -12.24
N LEU A 255 -3.11 20.25 -11.87
CA LEU A 255 -3.58 20.02 -10.51
C LEU A 255 -2.53 19.19 -9.76
N VAL A 256 -1.95 19.76 -8.71
CA VAL A 256 -0.89 19.13 -7.91
C VAL A 256 -1.41 18.90 -6.51
N GLY A 257 -1.27 17.70 -5.96
CA GLY A 257 -1.57 17.47 -4.56
C GLY A 257 -1.64 16.00 -4.19
N PRO A 258 -1.79 15.65 -2.91
CA PRO A 258 -1.86 14.25 -2.46
C PRO A 258 -2.97 13.45 -3.16
N PRO A 259 -2.85 12.11 -3.23
CA PRO A 259 -3.94 11.27 -3.73
C PRO A 259 -5.20 11.46 -2.87
N GLY A 260 -6.38 11.38 -3.47
CA GLY A 260 -7.64 11.46 -2.73
C GLY A 260 -8.14 12.86 -2.38
N THR A 261 -7.46 13.94 -2.77
CA THR A 261 -7.92 15.33 -2.54
C THR A 261 -8.98 15.84 -3.54
N GLY A 262 -9.46 14.98 -4.45
CA GLY A 262 -10.55 15.33 -5.36
C GLY A 262 -10.11 16.03 -6.66
N LYS A 263 -8.84 15.94 -7.07
CA LYS A 263 -8.33 16.51 -8.34
C LYS A 263 -9.20 16.14 -9.56
N THR A 264 -9.52 14.86 -9.73
CA THR A 264 -10.37 14.37 -10.83
C THR A 264 -11.82 14.84 -10.70
N LEU A 265 -12.33 14.99 -9.47
CA LEU A 265 -13.67 15.51 -9.20
C LEU A 265 -13.74 17.01 -9.55
N LEU A 266 -12.72 17.78 -9.18
CA LEU A 266 -12.63 19.21 -9.50
C LEU A 266 -12.58 19.46 -11.01
N ALA A 267 -11.78 18.68 -11.76
CA ALA A 267 -11.75 18.79 -13.22
C ALA A 267 -13.11 18.45 -13.87
N ARG A 268 -13.81 17.43 -13.36
CA ARG A 268 -15.18 17.08 -13.80
C ARG A 268 -16.19 18.18 -13.47
N ALA A 269 -16.09 18.79 -12.28
CA ALA A 269 -16.95 19.87 -11.84
C ALA A 269 -16.85 21.10 -12.76
N VAL A 270 -15.64 21.42 -13.24
CA VAL A 270 -15.42 22.54 -14.18
C VAL A 270 -16.12 22.28 -15.51
N ALA A 271 -16.03 21.06 -16.02
CA ALA A 271 -16.73 20.67 -17.25
C ALA A 271 -18.25 20.72 -17.09
N GLY A 272 -18.78 20.22 -15.98
CA GLY A 272 -20.22 20.23 -15.68
C GLY A 272 -20.76 21.65 -15.48
N GLU A 273 -20.01 22.52 -14.81
CA GLU A 273 -20.40 23.92 -14.60
C GLU A 273 -20.32 24.76 -15.88
N ALA A 274 -19.37 24.46 -16.78
CA ALA A 274 -19.27 25.08 -18.09
C ALA A 274 -20.22 24.46 -19.14
N GLY A 275 -20.74 23.25 -18.89
CA GLY A 275 -21.59 22.51 -19.82
C GLY A 275 -20.87 22.04 -21.10
N VAL A 276 -19.56 21.79 -21.01
CA VAL A 276 -18.71 21.42 -22.15
C VAL A 276 -18.35 19.91 -22.14
N PRO A 277 -18.03 19.31 -23.31
CA PRO A 277 -17.53 17.93 -23.37
C PRO A 277 -16.25 17.73 -22.56
N PHE A 278 -16.17 16.60 -21.85
CA PHE A 278 -15.04 16.19 -21.02
C PHE A 278 -14.42 14.90 -21.56
N PHE A 279 -13.15 14.96 -21.96
CA PHE A 279 -12.38 13.79 -22.42
C PHE A 279 -11.41 13.36 -21.33
N SER A 280 -11.69 12.24 -20.66
CA SER A 280 -10.84 11.70 -19.59
C SER A 280 -9.96 10.57 -20.11
N ILE A 281 -8.67 10.60 -19.80
CA ILE A 281 -7.72 9.50 -20.05
C ILE A 281 -6.73 9.39 -18.89
N SER A 282 -6.27 8.18 -18.58
CA SER A 282 -5.17 8.00 -17.63
C SER A 282 -3.82 8.12 -18.34
N GLY A 283 -2.84 8.74 -17.71
CA GLY A 283 -1.47 8.80 -18.18
C GLY A 283 -0.88 7.42 -18.44
N SER A 284 -1.26 6.43 -17.64
CA SER A 284 -0.87 5.03 -17.83
C SER A 284 -1.35 4.43 -19.15
N ASP A 285 -2.49 4.89 -19.68
CA ASP A 285 -3.08 4.36 -20.92
C ASP A 285 -2.27 4.72 -22.17
N PHE A 286 -1.38 5.71 -22.05
CA PHE A 286 -0.47 6.10 -23.10
C PHE A 286 0.83 5.29 -23.11
N VAL A 287 1.13 4.52 -22.05
CA VAL A 287 2.34 3.70 -21.95
C VAL A 287 2.00 2.28 -22.39
N GLU A 288 2.38 1.92 -23.60
CA GLU A 288 2.17 0.58 -24.18
C GLU A 288 3.46 -0.11 -24.59
N MET A 289 3.38 -1.44 -24.79
CA MET A 289 4.53 -2.24 -25.26
C MET A 289 4.95 -1.93 -26.70
N PHE A 290 4.10 -1.27 -27.48
CA PHE A 290 4.34 -0.99 -28.89
C PHE A 290 4.70 0.48 -29.10
N VAL A 291 5.93 0.70 -29.59
CA VAL A 291 6.45 2.03 -29.93
C VAL A 291 5.50 2.74 -30.90
N GLY A 292 5.15 3.99 -30.58
CA GLY A 292 4.32 4.86 -31.40
C GLY A 292 2.80 4.73 -31.21
N VAL A 293 2.31 3.74 -30.46
CA VAL A 293 0.88 3.61 -30.15
C VAL A 293 0.42 4.74 -29.21
N GLY A 294 1.17 5.02 -28.14
CA GLY A 294 0.90 6.13 -27.23
C GLY A 294 0.84 7.48 -27.96
N ALA A 295 1.84 7.79 -28.79
CA ALA A 295 1.85 8.99 -29.61
C ALA A 295 0.63 9.09 -30.56
N SER A 296 0.19 7.99 -31.18
CA SER A 296 -1.02 8.02 -32.02
C SER A 296 -2.28 8.33 -31.21
N ARG A 297 -2.41 7.77 -30.00
CA ARG A 297 -3.55 8.03 -29.10
C ARG A 297 -3.60 9.50 -28.67
N VAL A 298 -2.43 10.11 -28.39
CA VAL A 298 -2.34 11.54 -28.09
C VAL A 298 -2.88 12.38 -29.25
N ARG A 299 -2.46 12.10 -30.50
CA ARG A 299 -3.00 12.82 -31.68
C ARG A 299 -4.51 12.67 -31.82
N ASP A 300 -4.99 11.43 -31.73
CA ASP A 300 -6.42 11.13 -31.88
C ASP A 300 -7.27 11.83 -30.79
N LEU A 301 -6.76 11.91 -29.56
CA LEU A 301 -7.42 12.60 -28.44
C LEU A 301 -7.53 14.10 -28.69
N PHE A 302 -6.42 14.74 -29.08
CA PHE A 302 -6.41 16.18 -29.37
C PHE A 302 -7.26 16.52 -30.59
N GLN A 303 -7.27 15.68 -31.62
CA GLN A 303 -8.14 15.88 -32.78
C GLN A 303 -9.63 15.83 -32.38
N GLN A 304 -10.05 14.82 -31.61
CA GLN A 304 -11.43 14.70 -31.14
C GLN A 304 -11.85 15.89 -30.26
N ALA A 305 -10.96 16.37 -29.39
CA ALA A 305 -11.23 17.53 -28.55
C ALA A 305 -11.34 18.84 -29.35
N LYS A 306 -10.51 19.01 -30.38
CA LYS A 306 -10.58 20.15 -31.32
C LYS A 306 -11.90 20.14 -32.09
N GLU A 307 -12.34 18.97 -32.58
CA GLU A 307 -13.64 18.79 -33.26
C GLU A 307 -14.85 19.09 -32.35
N ALA A 308 -14.69 18.89 -31.03
CA ALA A 308 -15.73 19.14 -30.02
C ALA A 308 -15.57 20.48 -29.26
N SER A 309 -14.74 21.42 -29.76
CA SER A 309 -14.47 22.70 -29.10
C SER A 309 -15.74 23.57 -28.95
N PRO A 310 -15.99 24.22 -27.80
CA PRO A 310 -15.15 24.26 -26.60
C PRO A 310 -15.21 22.95 -25.79
N SER A 311 -14.06 22.46 -25.32
CA SER A 311 -13.98 21.18 -24.59
C SER A 311 -12.80 21.13 -23.60
N ILE A 312 -12.82 20.14 -22.70
CA ILE A 312 -11.76 19.88 -21.73
C ILE A 312 -11.14 18.51 -22.01
N ILE A 313 -9.81 18.46 -22.06
CA ILE A 313 -9.04 17.21 -22.00
C ILE A 313 -8.51 17.06 -20.58
N PHE A 314 -8.81 15.95 -19.92
CA PHE A 314 -8.28 15.61 -18.60
C PHE A 314 -7.33 14.41 -18.68
N ILE A 315 -6.10 14.58 -18.21
CA ILE A 315 -5.10 13.52 -18.10
C ILE A 315 -4.80 13.29 -16.61
N ASP A 316 -5.28 12.17 -16.07
CA ASP A 316 -4.91 11.74 -14.72
C ASP A 316 -3.52 11.09 -14.72
N GLU A 317 -2.80 11.08 -13.59
CA GLU A 317 -1.47 10.46 -13.47
C GLU A 317 -0.51 10.83 -14.63
N ILE A 318 -0.44 12.13 -14.95
CA ILE A 318 0.42 12.65 -16.03
C ILE A 318 1.90 12.27 -15.83
N ASP A 319 2.33 12.00 -14.60
CA ASP A 319 3.66 11.52 -14.23
C ASP A 319 3.99 10.14 -14.81
N ALA A 320 3.01 9.34 -15.26
CA ALA A 320 3.27 8.11 -15.98
C ALA A 320 3.97 8.34 -17.33
N VAL A 321 3.60 9.42 -18.05
CA VAL A 321 4.19 9.80 -19.36
C VAL A 321 5.15 10.98 -19.27
N GLY A 322 4.93 11.86 -18.32
CA GLY A 322 5.63 13.12 -18.16
C GLY A 322 6.88 13.04 -17.31
N ARG A 323 7.31 11.85 -16.88
CA ARG A 323 8.47 11.70 -15.99
C ARG A 323 9.77 12.10 -16.71
N GLN A 324 10.63 12.82 -15.99
CA GLN A 324 11.97 13.17 -16.48
C GLN A 324 12.81 11.90 -16.75
N ARG A 325 13.67 11.98 -17.78
CA ARG A 325 14.60 10.92 -18.18
C ARG A 325 15.39 10.34 -16.99
N GLY A 326 15.32 9.03 -16.81
CA GLY A 326 16.30 8.27 -16.03
C GLY A 326 17.34 7.62 -16.95
N THR A 327 18.57 7.46 -16.49
CA THR A 327 19.69 6.82 -17.20
C THR A 327 19.54 5.30 -17.34
N GLY A 328 18.33 4.79 -17.55
CA GLY A 328 18.04 3.36 -17.66
C GLY A 328 18.56 2.79 -18.99
N LEU A 329 19.56 1.90 -18.93
CA LEU A 329 19.91 1.01 -20.04
C LEU A 329 18.76 0.03 -20.31
N GLY A 330 17.75 0.42 -21.09
CA GLY A 330 16.65 -0.46 -21.48
C GLY A 330 15.62 0.24 -22.35
N GLY A 331 15.30 -0.33 -23.51
CA GLY A 331 14.45 0.25 -24.58
C GLY A 331 12.96 0.48 -24.25
N GLY A 332 12.58 0.57 -22.98
CA GLY A 332 11.26 1.06 -22.55
C GLY A 332 11.17 2.60 -22.49
N HIS A 333 12.30 3.29 -22.57
CA HIS A 333 12.35 4.76 -22.55
C HIS A 333 11.85 5.39 -23.86
N ASP A 334 12.07 4.74 -25.01
CA ASP A 334 11.80 5.35 -26.32
C ASP A 334 10.30 5.59 -26.57
N GLU A 335 9.43 4.72 -26.06
CA GLU A 335 7.98 4.84 -26.23
C GLU A 335 7.41 6.00 -25.40
N ARG A 336 7.79 6.08 -24.12
CA ARG A 336 7.36 7.17 -23.23
C ARG A 336 7.85 8.52 -23.74
N GLU A 337 9.10 8.60 -24.19
CA GLU A 337 9.64 9.84 -24.77
C GLU A 337 8.93 10.26 -26.04
N GLN A 338 8.62 9.31 -26.93
CA GLN A 338 7.88 9.62 -28.14
C GLN A 338 6.47 10.14 -27.83
N THR A 339 5.79 9.49 -26.89
CA THR A 339 4.46 9.90 -26.42
C THR A 339 4.51 11.29 -25.76
N LEU A 340 5.48 11.54 -24.88
CA LEU A 340 5.69 12.83 -24.24
C LEU A 340 5.95 13.94 -25.27
N ASN A 341 6.88 13.72 -26.19
CA ASN A 341 7.17 14.69 -27.25
C ASN A 341 5.94 14.95 -28.13
N GLN A 342 5.14 13.93 -28.41
CA GLN A 342 3.90 14.12 -29.16
C GLN A 342 2.89 14.97 -28.38
N LEU A 343 2.77 14.78 -27.06
CA LEU A 343 1.94 15.61 -26.20
C LEU A 343 2.41 17.07 -26.25
N LEU A 344 3.72 17.31 -26.15
CA LEU A 344 4.30 18.66 -26.25
C LEU A 344 4.01 19.32 -27.61
N VAL A 345 4.12 18.56 -28.71
CA VAL A 345 3.82 19.06 -30.06
C VAL A 345 2.35 19.41 -30.21
N GLU A 346 1.43 18.60 -29.68
CA GLU A 346 0.00 18.92 -29.74
C GLU A 346 -0.38 20.13 -28.87
N MET A 347 0.26 20.29 -27.71
CA MET A 347 0.07 21.45 -26.84
C MET A 347 0.59 22.75 -27.48
N ASP A 348 1.77 22.71 -28.10
CA ASP A 348 2.32 23.87 -28.82
C ASP A 348 1.54 24.15 -30.13
N GLY A 349 0.81 23.15 -30.63
CA GLY A 349 0.01 23.20 -31.86
C GLY A 349 -1.41 23.75 -31.73
N PHE A 350 -1.79 24.32 -30.57
CA PHE A 350 -3.09 24.98 -30.41
C PHE A 350 -3.12 26.36 -31.08
N GLU A 351 -4.07 26.57 -31.99
CA GLU A 351 -4.28 27.90 -32.58
C GLU A 351 -4.99 28.84 -31.59
N ALA A 352 -4.83 30.16 -31.76
CA ALA A 352 -5.46 31.18 -30.90
C ALA A 352 -6.99 31.04 -30.81
N ASN A 353 -7.62 30.40 -31.81
CA ASN A 353 -9.07 30.22 -31.90
C ASN A 353 -9.59 28.92 -31.26
N ASP A 354 -8.71 27.94 -30.98
CA ASP A 354 -9.12 26.68 -30.37
C ASP A 354 -9.49 26.92 -28.90
N SER A 355 -10.75 26.66 -28.52
CA SER A 355 -11.27 26.82 -27.16
C SER A 355 -11.18 25.49 -26.39
N VAL A 356 -9.99 24.87 -26.44
CA VAL A 356 -9.70 23.60 -25.76
C VAL A 356 -8.76 23.89 -24.59
N VAL A 357 -9.09 23.36 -23.42
CA VAL A 357 -8.27 23.46 -22.21
C VAL A 357 -7.77 22.08 -21.80
N LEU A 358 -6.46 21.95 -21.60
CA LEU A 358 -5.86 20.75 -21.04
C LEU A 358 -5.78 20.87 -19.52
N ILE A 359 -6.31 19.88 -18.79
CA ILE A 359 -6.15 19.76 -17.35
C ILE A 359 -5.41 18.45 -17.08
N ALA A 360 -4.35 18.48 -16.29
CA ALA A 360 -3.64 17.29 -15.86
C ALA A 360 -3.63 17.20 -14.34
N ALA A 361 -3.61 15.99 -13.79
CA ALA A 361 -3.45 15.75 -12.37
C ALA A 361 -2.17 14.96 -12.10
N THR A 362 -1.44 15.36 -11.06
CA THR A 362 -0.27 14.61 -10.55
C THR A 362 -0.25 14.63 -9.03
N ASN A 363 0.30 13.57 -8.44
CA ASN A 363 0.65 13.55 -7.03
C ASN A 363 2.08 14.10 -6.79
N ARG A 364 2.89 14.19 -7.84
CA ARG A 364 4.32 14.55 -7.81
C ARG A 364 4.64 15.47 -8.97
N ALA A 365 4.67 16.78 -8.72
CA ALA A 365 5.04 17.75 -9.76
C ALA A 365 6.55 17.78 -10.03
N ASP A 366 7.36 17.36 -9.07
CA ASP A 366 8.82 17.40 -9.09
C ASP A 366 9.47 16.32 -9.97
N VAL A 367 8.79 15.20 -10.21
CA VAL A 367 9.27 14.15 -11.14
C VAL A 367 8.98 14.47 -12.61
N LEU A 368 8.19 15.50 -12.88
CA LEU A 368 7.77 15.85 -14.23
C LEU A 368 8.91 16.50 -15.01
N ASP A 369 8.94 16.27 -16.32
CA ASP A 369 9.84 16.95 -17.24
C ASP A 369 9.57 18.45 -17.19
N PRO A 370 10.58 19.30 -16.88
CA PRO A 370 10.41 20.75 -16.84
C PRO A 370 9.89 21.34 -18.15
N ALA A 371 10.02 20.64 -19.28
CA ALA A 371 9.43 21.02 -20.55
C ALA A 371 7.90 21.13 -20.49
N LEU A 372 7.21 20.30 -19.71
CA LEU A 372 5.76 20.36 -19.54
C LEU A 372 5.30 21.64 -18.82
N LEU A 373 6.13 22.16 -17.92
CA LEU A 373 5.83 23.32 -17.07
C LEU A 373 6.22 24.67 -17.70
N ARG A 374 6.64 24.67 -18.98
CA ARG A 374 7.02 25.91 -19.67
C ARG A 374 5.78 26.72 -20.07
N PRO A 375 5.88 28.06 -20.11
CA PRO A 375 4.79 28.92 -20.57
C PRO A 375 4.27 28.50 -21.96
N GLY A 376 2.93 28.43 -22.10
CA GLY A 376 2.25 27.91 -23.29
C GLY A 376 1.87 26.44 -23.22
N ARG A 377 2.30 25.72 -22.17
CA ARG A 377 1.95 24.32 -21.89
C ARG A 377 1.11 24.24 -20.62
N PHE A 378 1.61 23.63 -19.54
CA PHE A 378 0.99 23.78 -18.22
C PHE A 378 1.47 25.08 -17.58
N ASP A 379 0.81 26.17 -17.96
CA ASP A 379 1.12 27.52 -17.51
C ASP A 379 0.49 27.87 -16.17
N ARG A 380 -0.55 27.15 -15.76
CA ARG A 380 -1.16 27.24 -14.43
C ARG A 380 -0.85 25.98 -13.62
N GLN A 381 -0.37 26.16 -12.39
CA GLN A 381 -0.25 25.09 -11.41
C GLN A 381 -1.17 25.43 -10.25
N ILE A 382 -2.15 24.57 -9.99
CA ILE A 382 -3.11 24.75 -8.91
C ILE A 382 -2.84 23.66 -7.90
N VAL A 383 -2.56 24.07 -6.67
CA VAL A 383 -2.32 23.15 -5.57
C VAL A 383 -3.66 22.74 -4.96
N VAL A 384 -3.87 21.43 -4.82
CA VAL A 384 -5.07 20.82 -4.25
C VAL A 384 -4.65 20.01 -3.03
N ASP A 385 -4.49 20.73 -1.92
CA ASP A 385 -4.02 20.20 -0.66
C ASP A 385 -5.09 19.41 0.11
N ALA A 386 -4.68 18.79 1.21
CA ALA A 386 -5.60 18.17 2.13
C ALA A 386 -6.50 19.23 2.80
N PRO A 387 -7.79 18.93 3.02
CA PRO A 387 -8.75 19.88 3.57
C PRO A 387 -8.47 20.23 5.03
N ASP A 388 -8.76 21.48 5.40
CA ASP A 388 -8.78 21.95 6.79
C ASP A 388 -9.98 21.40 7.57
N VAL A 389 -10.06 21.67 8.88
CA VAL A 389 -11.17 21.20 9.73
C VAL A 389 -12.55 21.55 9.14
N LYS A 390 -12.74 22.79 8.64
CA LYS A 390 -14.02 23.21 8.05
C LYS A 390 -14.28 22.53 6.70
N GLY A 391 -13.25 22.36 5.89
CA GLY A 391 -13.29 21.63 4.65
C GLY A 391 -13.69 20.18 4.86
N ARG A 392 -13.11 19.50 5.85
CA ARG A 392 -13.49 18.13 6.25
C ARG A 392 -14.95 18.05 6.66
N GLU A 393 -15.43 19.00 7.47
CA GLU A 393 -16.85 19.08 7.85
C GLU A 393 -17.76 19.21 6.63
N ARG A 394 -17.45 20.12 5.69
CA ARG A 394 -18.24 20.28 4.45
C ARG A 394 -18.19 19.04 3.55
N ILE A 395 -17.03 18.38 3.44
CA ILE A 395 -16.89 17.14 2.68
C ILE A 395 -17.76 16.03 3.30
N LEU A 396 -17.75 15.91 4.63
CA LEU A 396 -18.62 14.99 5.35
C LEU A 396 -20.10 15.32 5.09
N GLN A 397 -20.48 16.60 5.10
CA GLN A 397 -21.83 17.03 4.77
C GLN A 397 -22.23 16.60 3.35
N VAL A 398 -21.38 16.82 2.34
CA VAL A 398 -21.63 16.38 0.96
C VAL A 398 -21.85 14.86 0.89
N HIS A 399 -20.96 14.08 1.52
CA HIS A 399 -21.06 12.62 1.53
C HIS A 399 -22.15 12.06 2.45
N SER A 400 -22.78 12.91 3.26
CA SER A 400 -23.91 12.52 4.13
C SER A 400 -25.29 12.74 3.51
N LYS A 401 -25.42 13.59 2.48
CA LYS A 401 -26.73 13.98 1.90
C LYS A 401 -27.60 12.78 1.50
N ASP A 402 -27.00 11.74 0.92
CA ASP A 402 -27.69 10.54 0.44
C ASP A 402 -27.74 9.41 1.48
N LYS A 403 -27.36 9.66 2.73
CA LYS A 403 -27.29 8.65 3.79
C LYS A 403 -28.24 8.99 4.95
N PRO A 404 -28.94 7.99 5.52
CA PRO A 404 -29.79 8.20 6.68
C PRO A 404 -28.92 8.37 7.94
N LEU A 405 -28.59 9.61 8.30
CA LEU A 405 -27.88 9.95 9.52
C LEU A 405 -28.82 10.08 10.72
N GLY A 406 -28.36 9.62 11.87
CA GLY A 406 -29.03 9.81 13.16
C GLY A 406 -28.86 11.24 13.65
N SER A 407 -29.79 11.66 14.51
CA SER A 407 -29.78 12.97 15.15
C SER A 407 -28.62 13.18 16.14
N ASP A 408 -27.92 12.11 16.49
CA ASP A 408 -26.75 12.09 17.39
C ASP A 408 -25.41 12.33 16.67
N VAL A 409 -25.38 12.31 15.34
CA VAL A 409 -24.14 12.43 14.56
C VAL A 409 -23.67 13.89 14.50
N ASP A 410 -22.51 14.17 15.09
CA ASP A 410 -21.85 15.46 15.03
C ASP A 410 -20.68 15.43 14.03
N LEU A 411 -20.93 15.90 12.81
CA LEU A 411 -19.93 15.96 11.74
C LEU A 411 -18.78 16.91 12.06
N ALA A 412 -19.01 17.98 12.83
CA ALA A 412 -17.96 18.92 13.22
C ALA A 412 -16.99 18.28 14.21
N LYS A 413 -17.50 17.45 15.13
CA LYS A 413 -16.67 16.62 16.01
C LYS A 413 -15.87 15.60 15.21
N VAL A 414 -16.50 14.90 14.27
CA VAL A 414 -15.80 13.92 13.40
C VAL A 414 -14.69 14.59 12.58
N ALA A 415 -14.92 15.79 12.05
CA ALA A 415 -13.91 16.55 11.31
C ALA A 415 -12.66 16.88 12.15
N LYS A 416 -12.84 17.19 13.44
CA LYS A 416 -11.72 17.40 14.38
C LYS A 416 -10.98 16.12 14.71
N LEU A 417 -11.69 15.00 14.80
CA LEU A 417 -11.12 13.68 15.10
C LEU A 417 -10.41 13.02 13.90
N THR A 418 -10.48 13.63 12.71
CA THR A 418 -9.92 13.10 11.46
C THR A 418 -8.86 14.03 10.86
N PRO A 419 -7.85 14.47 11.64
CA PRO A 419 -6.78 15.33 11.12
C PRO A 419 -6.02 14.62 9.99
N GLY A 420 -5.70 15.35 8.93
CA GLY A 420 -4.97 14.83 7.77
C GLY A 420 -5.78 13.92 6.84
N PHE A 421 -7.06 13.67 7.10
CA PHE A 421 -7.91 12.88 6.20
C PHE A 421 -8.14 13.64 4.89
N THR A 422 -7.97 12.93 3.77
CA THR A 422 -8.31 13.45 2.44
C THR A 422 -9.82 13.32 2.17
N GLY A 423 -10.32 13.98 1.12
CA GLY A 423 -11.73 13.85 0.73
C GLY A 423 -12.14 12.41 0.43
N ALA A 424 -11.23 11.63 -0.16
CA ALA A 424 -11.44 10.20 -0.39
C ALA A 424 -11.53 9.40 0.93
N ASP A 425 -10.71 9.73 1.93
CA ASP A 425 -10.75 9.06 3.24
C ASP A 425 -12.06 9.34 3.98
N LEU A 426 -12.54 10.59 3.92
CA LEU A 426 -13.83 10.98 4.50
C LEU A 426 -15.02 10.32 3.79
N SER A 427 -14.98 10.26 2.46
CA SER A 427 -15.96 9.52 1.67
C SER A 427 -15.99 8.04 2.06
N ASN A 428 -14.81 7.44 2.21
CA ASN A 428 -14.67 6.06 2.65
C ASN A 428 -15.17 5.85 4.08
N LEU A 429 -14.86 6.75 5.01
CA LEU A 429 -15.36 6.73 6.39
C LEU A 429 -16.89 6.72 6.42
N MET A 430 -17.53 7.61 5.66
CA MET A 430 -19.00 7.67 5.59
C MET A 430 -19.60 6.42 4.93
N ASN A 431 -18.91 5.85 3.93
CA ASN A 431 -19.32 4.60 3.29
C ASN A 431 -19.20 3.40 4.25
N GLU A 432 -18.08 3.26 4.96
CA GLU A 432 -17.87 2.22 5.99
C GLU A 432 -18.90 2.34 7.12
N SER A 433 -19.26 3.57 7.52
CA SER A 433 -20.32 3.82 8.51
C SER A 433 -21.67 3.26 8.05
N ALA A 434 -22.01 3.46 6.76
CA ALA A 434 -23.23 2.92 6.18
C ALA A 434 -23.19 1.37 6.10
N LEU A 435 -22.06 0.81 5.70
CA LEU A 435 -21.86 -0.64 5.61
C LEU A 435 -21.92 -1.33 6.99
N LEU A 436 -21.34 -0.70 8.02
CA LEU A 436 -21.38 -1.19 9.39
C LEU A 436 -22.82 -1.16 9.94
N THR A 437 -23.54 -0.06 9.69
CA THR A 437 -24.96 0.09 10.03
C THR A 437 -25.80 -1.01 9.39
N ALA A 438 -25.64 -1.23 8.08
CA ALA A 438 -26.34 -2.28 7.35
C ALA A 438 -26.00 -3.69 7.86
N ARG A 439 -24.73 -3.95 8.19
CA ARG A 439 -24.28 -5.24 8.77
C ARG A 439 -24.94 -5.52 10.12
N ARG A 440 -25.20 -4.48 10.92
CA ARG A 440 -25.90 -4.56 12.20
C ARG A 440 -27.43 -4.64 12.07
N GLY A 441 -27.95 -4.59 10.84
CA GLY A 441 -29.40 -4.56 10.59
C GLY A 441 -30.07 -3.25 11.04
N LYS A 442 -29.29 -2.20 11.31
CA LYS A 442 -29.81 -0.86 11.63
C LYS A 442 -30.19 -0.15 10.33
N LYS A 443 -31.16 0.78 10.41
CA LYS A 443 -31.62 1.60 9.27
C LYS A 443 -30.98 2.98 9.21
N ILE A 444 -30.50 3.48 10.35
CA ILE A 444 -29.94 4.82 10.53
C ILE A 444 -28.53 4.70 11.07
N ILE A 445 -27.63 5.53 10.54
CA ILE A 445 -26.22 5.60 10.92
C ILE A 445 -26.11 6.48 12.17
N THR A 446 -25.74 5.89 13.31
CA THR A 446 -25.56 6.63 14.58
C THR A 446 -24.11 7.04 14.78
N GLN A 447 -23.83 7.93 15.73
CA GLN A 447 -22.47 8.39 16.06
C GLN A 447 -21.55 7.22 16.42
N GLN A 448 -22.08 6.17 17.03
CA GLN A 448 -21.32 4.96 17.36
C GLN A 448 -20.77 4.27 16.11
N GLU A 449 -21.57 4.14 15.04
CA GLU A 449 -21.10 3.55 13.79
C GLU A 449 -20.06 4.42 13.08
N VAL A 450 -20.20 5.75 13.18
CA VAL A 450 -19.25 6.70 12.61
C VAL A 450 -17.92 6.63 13.34
N SER A 451 -17.92 6.64 14.67
CA SER A 451 -16.71 6.53 15.49
C SER A 451 -15.99 5.19 15.29
N GLU A 452 -16.71 4.07 15.24
CA GLU A 452 -16.09 2.76 14.96
C GLU A 452 -15.53 2.65 13.54
N SER A 453 -16.20 3.26 12.57
CA SER A 453 -15.72 3.29 11.18
C SER A 453 -14.50 4.18 11.03
N MET A 454 -14.43 5.29 11.75
CA MET A 454 -13.24 6.13 11.85
C MET A 454 -12.04 5.32 12.37
N GLU A 455 -12.21 4.60 13.49
CA GLU A 455 -11.16 3.73 14.03
C GLU A 455 -10.75 2.63 13.05
N ARG A 456 -11.71 2.09 12.30
CA ARG A 456 -11.46 1.11 11.25
C ARG A 456 -10.65 1.67 10.08
N VAL A 457 -10.85 2.94 9.72
CA VAL A 457 -10.05 3.62 8.68
C VAL A 457 -8.64 3.91 9.19
N ILE A 458 -8.48 4.35 10.44
CA ILE A 458 -7.18 4.70 11.03
C ILE A 458 -6.33 3.46 11.33
N ALA A 459 -6.87 2.53 12.12
CA ALA A 459 -6.12 1.40 12.69
C ALA A 459 -6.42 0.06 11.99
N GLY A 460 -7.40 0.03 11.09
CA GLY A 460 -7.87 -1.19 10.43
C GLY A 460 -8.97 -1.92 11.22
N PRO A 461 -9.49 -3.03 10.66
CA PRO A 461 -10.56 -3.79 11.30
C PRO A 461 -10.08 -4.46 12.58
N GLU A 462 -10.97 -4.50 13.57
CA GLU A 462 -10.79 -5.23 14.82
C GLU A 462 -10.56 -6.72 14.57
N ARG A 463 -9.54 -7.31 15.20
CA ARG A 463 -9.17 -8.72 15.04
C ARG A 463 -9.71 -9.57 16.18
N LYS A 464 -11.03 -9.81 16.19
CA LYS A 464 -11.72 -10.65 17.19
C LYS A 464 -11.18 -12.09 17.30
N GLY A 465 -10.58 -12.62 16.23
CA GLY A 465 -10.01 -13.97 16.21
C GLY A 465 -8.62 -14.11 16.82
N ARG A 466 -7.97 -13.00 17.20
CA ARG A 466 -6.62 -13.03 17.79
C ARG A 466 -6.74 -13.11 19.31
N VAL A 467 -6.61 -14.33 19.85
CA VAL A 467 -6.51 -14.54 21.30
C VAL A 467 -5.09 -14.20 21.72
N LEU A 468 -4.94 -13.17 22.54
CA LEU A 468 -3.69 -12.80 23.20
C LEU A 468 -3.59 -13.54 24.54
N ASP A 469 -2.41 -14.04 24.87
CA ASP A 469 -2.13 -14.58 26.20
C ASP A 469 -2.08 -13.45 27.23
N GLU A 470 -2.39 -13.79 28.48
CA GLU A 470 -2.46 -12.80 29.59
C GLU A 470 -1.15 -12.02 29.77
N ARG A 471 0.01 -12.67 29.55
CA ARG A 471 1.31 -12.00 29.62
C ARG A 471 1.45 -10.95 28.53
N THR A 472 1.11 -11.29 27.28
CA THR A 472 1.12 -10.32 26.18
C THR A 472 0.10 -9.20 26.40
N LYS A 473 -1.12 -9.50 26.88
CA LYS A 473 -2.11 -8.45 27.23
C LYS A 473 -1.55 -7.51 28.30
N HIS A 474 -0.89 -8.04 29.33
CA HIS A 474 -0.25 -7.28 30.38
C HIS A 474 0.83 -6.35 29.82
N THR A 475 1.73 -6.86 28.97
CA THR A 475 2.75 -6.03 28.31
C THR A 475 2.14 -4.92 27.46
N ILE A 476 1.09 -5.22 26.67
CA ILE A 476 0.39 -4.21 25.87
C ILE A 476 -0.28 -3.15 26.76
N ALA A 477 -0.88 -3.55 27.88
CA ALA A 477 -1.51 -2.61 28.81
C ALA A 477 -0.52 -1.59 29.37
N TYR A 478 0.68 -2.04 29.79
CA TYR A 478 1.73 -1.13 30.22
C TYR A 478 2.30 -0.29 29.07
N HIS A 479 2.46 -0.89 27.88
CA HIS A 479 2.95 -0.18 26.70
C HIS A 479 2.03 0.99 26.30
N GLU A 480 0.72 0.75 26.16
CA GLU A 480 -0.25 1.78 25.81
C GLU A 480 -0.42 2.81 26.95
N SER A 481 -0.40 2.37 28.21
CA SER A 481 -0.40 3.29 29.35
C SER A 481 0.83 4.21 29.34
N GLY A 482 1.98 3.70 28.92
CA GLY A 482 3.22 4.46 28.81
C GLY A 482 3.12 5.59 27.78
N HIS A 483 2.60 5.29 26.59
CA HIS A 483 2.30 6.32 25.59
C HIS A 483 1.32 7.36 26.11
N ALA A 484 0.23 6.91 26.73
CA ALA A 484 -0.84 7.78 27.19
C ALA A 484 -0.40 8.73 28.32
N LEU A 485 0.30 8.21 29.32
CA LEU A 485 0.73 9.00 30.48
C LEU A 485 1.82 10.01 30.10
N VAL A 486 2.81 9.58 29.32
CA VAL A 486 3.86 10.50 28.83
C VAL A 486 3.23 11.58 27.94
N GLY A 487 2.31 11.23 27.06
CA GLY A 487 1.59 12.19 26.21
C GLY A 487 0.73 13.17 27.00
N HIS A 488 0.13 12.75 28.12
CA HIS A 488 -0.71 13.63 28.94
C HIS A 488 0.10 14.64 29.77
N LEU A 489 1.25 14.21 30.31
CA LEU A 489 2.06 15.04 31.21
C LEU A 489 2.98 16.03 30.48
N LEU A 490 3.25 15.79 29.19
CA LEU A 490 4.08 16.68 28.39
C LEU A 490 3.29 17.90 27.92
N PRO A 491 3.85 19.12 28.04
CA PRO A 491 3.10 20.36 27.79
C PRO A 491 2.72 20.56 26.32
N HIS A 492 3.51 20.03 25.40
CA HIS A 492 3.34 20.24 23.97
C HIS A 492 2.74 19.04 23.22
N ALA A 493 2.50 17.92 23.93
CA ALA A 493 1.93 16.73 23.34
C ALA A 493 0.42 16.86 23.11
N ASP A 494 -0.07 16.12 22.12
CA ASP A 494 -1.49 16.12 21.79
C ASP A 494 -2.33 15.39 22.85
N PRO A 495 -3.49 15.92 23.25
CA PRO A 495 -4.35 15.30 24.25
C PRO A 495 -4.80 13.89 23.87
N VAL A 496 -4.63 12.96 24.82
CA VAL A 496 -5.09 11.59 24.70
C VAL A 496 -6.59 11.53 24.93
N HIS A 497 -7.32 10.89 24.01
CA HIS A 497 -8.77 10.76 24.09
C HIS A 497 -9.24 9.33 24.37
N LYS A 498 -8.45 8.34 23.95
CA LYS A 498 -8.80 6.93 24.06
C LYS A 498 -7.56 6.06 24.12
N ILE A 499 -7.62 5.04 24.97
CA ILE A 499 -6.57 4.02 25.13
C ILE A 499 -7.24 2.66 24.97
N SER A 500 -6.68 1.79 24.14
CA SER A 500 -7.23 0.45 23.90
C SER A 500 -6.13 -0.59 23.74
N ILE A 501 -6.31 -1.75 24.38
CA ILE A 501 -5.45 -2.93 24.20
C ILE A 501 -6.06 -3.93 23.22
N ILE A 502 -7.13 -3.54 22.50
CA ILE A 502 -7.79 -4.38 21.51
C ILE A 502 -7.03 -4.29 20.18
N SER A 503 -6.61 -5.44 19.67
CA SER A 503 -5.87 -5.52 18.42
C SER A 503 -6.70 -5.09 17.21
N ARG A 504 -6.20 -4.08 16.48
CA ARG A 504 -6.77 -3.59 15.22
C ARG A 504 -5.74 -3.65 14.11
N GLY A 505 -6.12 -4.20 12.95
CA GLY A 505 -5.23 -4.27 11.79
C GLY A 505 -3.87 -4.92 12.12
N ARG A 506 -2.79 -4.13 12.08
CA ARG A 506 -1.43 -4.56 12.46
C ARG A 506 -1.07 -4.21 13.91
N ALA A 507 -1.79 -3.28 14.54
CA ALA A 507 -1.56 -2.81 15.89
C ALA A 507 -2.11 -3.81 16.93
N LEU A 508 -1.38 -3.97 18.03
CA LEU A 508 -1.77 -4.87 19.13
C LEU A 508 -2.60 -4.15 20.20
N GLY A 509 -2.28 -2.88 20.45
CA GLY A 509 -3.08 -1.86 21.12
C GLY A 509 -2.88 -0.53 20.39
N TYR A 510 -3.56 0.52 20.85
CA TYR A 510 -3.33 1.88 20.37
C TYR A 510 -3.78 2.93 21.38
N THR A 511 -3.05 4.05 21.37
CA THR A 511 -3.41 5.29 22.06
C THR A 511 -3.80 6.34 21.02
N LEU A 512 -5.02 6.86 21.12
CA LEU A 512 -5.55 7.87 20.20
C LEU A 512 -5.38 9.26 20.82
N SER A 513 -4.42 10.01 20.31
CA SER A 513 -4.28 11.45 20.58
C SER A 513 -4.88 12.25 19.43
N ILE A 514 -5.60 13.33 19.77
CA ILE A 514 -6.18 14.24 18.76
C ILE A 514 -5.55 15.63 18.93
N PRO A 515 -4.97 16.19 17.86
CA PRO A 515 -4.46 17.55 17.86
C PRO A 515 -5.55 18.56 18.18
N LYS A 516 -5.21 19.58 18.99
CA LYS A 516 -6.15 20.68 19.30
C LYS A 516 -6.43 21.56 18.09
N GLU A 517 -5.45 21.68 17.20
CA GLU A 517 -5.48 22.51 16.01
C GLU A 517 -4.68 21.85 14.87
N ASP A 518 -5.08 22.10 13.63
CA ASP A 518 -4.31 21.67 12.46
C ASP A 518 -3.08 22.59 12.33
N LYS A 519 -1.95 22.17 12.89
CA LYS A 519 -0.69 22.95 12.88
C LYS A 519 0.05 22.77 11.55
N VAL A 520 0.54 23.88 11.01
CA VAL A 520 1.43 23.89 9.83
C VAL A 520 2.90 23.90 10.23
N LEU A 521 3.22 24.42 11.43
CA LEU A 521 4.58 24.59 11.93
C LEU A 521 4.75 23.77 13.22
N ASN A 522 5.87 23.04 13.30
CA ASN A 522 6.26 22.28 14.49
C ASN A 522 7.55 22.87 15.06
N SER A 523 7.54 23.17 16.35
CA SER A 523 8.71 23.62 17.11
C SER A 523 9.59 22.46 17.54
N LEU A 524 10.86 22.73 17.84
CA LEU A 524 11.77 21.72 18.39
C LEU A 524 11.28 21.16 19.74
N GLY A 525 10.61 21.99 20.56
CA GLY A 525 10.02 21.55 21.83
C GLY A 525 8.92 20.52 21.63
N GLU A 526 8.01 20.78 20.69
CA GLU A 526 6.96 19.83 20.30
C GLU A 526 7.54 18.52 19.77
N MET A 527 8.51 18.58 18.86
CA MET A 527 9.14 17.36 18.33
C MET A 527 9.87 16.56 19.41
N ARG A 528 10.48 17.21 20.40
CA ARG A 528 11.10 16.52 21.55
C ARG A 528 10.08 15.83 22.44
N ASP A 529 8.95 16.49 22.69
CA ASP A 529 7.87 15.90 23.45
C ASP A 529 7.24 14.72 22.69
N GLU A 530 7.03 14.85 21.39
CA GLU A 530 6.54 13.76 20.53
C GLU A 530 7.51 12.57 20.48
N LEU A 531 8.82 12.82 20.41
CA LEU A 531 9.84 11.77 20.53
C LEU A 531 9.76 11.04 21.88
N ALA A 532 9.55 11.76 22.98
CA ALA A 532 9.37 11.15 24.30
C ALA A 532 8.10 10.31 24.35
N VAL A 533 7.00 10.76 23.72
CA VAL A 533 5.77 9.95 23.57
C VAL A 533 6.06 8.66 22.81
N PHE A 534 6.78 8.70 21.68
CA PHE A 534 7.15 7.47 20.96
C PHE A 534 8.01 6.52 21.79
N MET A 535 8.86 7.04 22.69
CA MET A 535 9.63 6.19 23.62
C MET A 535 8.79 5.66 24.77
N GLY A 536 7.66 6.28 25.09
CA GLY A 536 6.83 5.97 26.27
C GLY A 536 6.47 4.49 26.40
N GLY A 537 5.96 3.86 25.34
CA GLY A 537 5.60 2.44 25.37
C GLY A 537 6.80 1.51 25.58
N ARG A 538 7.92 1.78 24.90
CA ARG A 538 9.16 1.00 25.05
C ARG A 538 9.74 1.11 26.47
N VAL A 539 9.73 2.32 27.03
CA VAL A 539 10.25 2.58 28.38
C VAL A 539 9.33 1.98 29.45
N ALA A 540 8.02 1.98 29.23
CA ALA A 540 7.09 1.30 30.12
C ALA A 540 7.33 -0.21 30.15
N GLU A 541 7.61 -0.85 29.01
CA GLU A 541 8.03 -2.26 28.99
C GLU A 541 9.32 -2.49 29.80
N GLU A 542 10.30 -1.60 29.66
CA GLU A 542 11.59 -1.71 30.37
C GLU A 542 11.46 -1.61 31.90
N ILE A 543 10.57 -0.75 32.40
CA ILE A 543 10.40 -0.49 33.84
C ILE A 543 9.46 -1.51 34.51
N PHE A 544 8.36 -1.86 33.83
CA PHE A 544 7.24 -2.57 34.45
C PHE A 544 7.06 -4.01 33.97
N CYS A 545 7.65 -4.39 32.84
CA CYS A 545 7.58 -5.76 32.32
C CYS A 545 8.89 -6.53 32.58
N ASP A 546 8.83 -7.87 32.43
CA ASP A 546 10.01 -8.73 32.65
C ASP A 546 11.10 -8.56 31.58
N ASP A 547 10.68 -8.28 30.34
CA ASP A 547 11.55 -8.20 29.16
C ASP A 547 10.95 -7.28 28.11
N ILE A 548 11.83 -6.73 27.27
CA ILE A 548 11.48 -5.86 26.15
C ILE A 548 10.97 -6.68 24.97
N THR A 549 9.98 -6.14 24.25
CA THR A 549 9.35 -6.84 23.12
C THR A 549 9.66 -6.17 21.78
N THR A 550 9.19 -6.83 20.71
CA THR A 550 9.19 -6.29 19.35
C THR A 550 8.00 -5.37 19.07
N GLY A 551 7.08 -5.16 20.03
CA GLY A 551 5.90 -4.32 19.88
C GLY A 551 6.24 -2.87 19.55
N ALA A 552 7.28 -2.33 20.19
CA ALA A 552 7.76 -0.96 20.01
C ALA A 552 8.48 -0.67 18.67
N SER A 553 8.54 -1.62 17.72
CA SER A 553 9.35 -1.45 16.51
C SER A 553 8.89 -0.27 15.64
N ASN A 554 7.58 -0.05 15.54
CA ASN A 554 7.01 1.06 14.77
C ASN A 554 7.31 2.42 15.43
N ASP A 555 7.28 2.49 16.76
CA ASP A 555 7.53 3.74 17.49
C ASP A 555 9.00 4.12 17.43
N LEU A 556 9.89 3.14 17.53
CA LEU A 556 11.33 3.33 17.29
C LEU A 556 11.63 3.79 15.85
N GLU A 557 10.96 3.23 14.85
CA GLU A 557 11.12 3.64 13.45
C GLU A 557 10.68 5.10 13.26
N ARG A 558 9.48 5.46 13.76
CA ARG A 558 8.94 6.82 13.68
C ARG A 558 9.83 7.83 14.41
N ALA A 559 10.23 7.51 15.64
CA ALA A 559 11.10 8.36 16.42
C ALA A 559 12.46 8.55 15.76
N THR A 560 13.07 7.47 15.24
CA THR A 560 14.36 7.56 14.54
C THR A 560 14.25 8.41 13.28
N LYS A 561 13.16 8.28 12.52
CA LYS A 561 12.90 9.08 11.32
C LYS A 561 12.75 10.57 11.67
N MET A 562 12.02 10.87 12.73
CA MET A 562 11.82 12.24 13.21
C MET A 562 13.13 12.84 13.75
N ALA A 563 13.86 12.12 14.60
CA ALA A 563 15.15 12.54 15.12
C ALA A 563 16.15 12.81 13.98
N ARG A 564 16.16 11.96 12.95
CA ARG A 564 16.97 12.21 11.75
C ARG A 564 16.51 13.46 11.00
N ALA A 565 15.21 13.69 10.83
CA ALA A 565 14.69 14.89 10.16
C ALA A 565 15.01 16.20 10.91
N ILE A 566 14.95 16.19 12.26
CA ILE A 566 15.38 17.30 13.12
C ILE A 566 16.82 17.72 12.78
N VAL A 567 17.70 16.73 12.61
CA VAL A 567 19.12 16.94 12.33
C VAL A 567 19.37 17.29 10.87
N THR A 568 18.79 16.56 9.92
CA THR A 568 19.18 16.64 8.51
C THR A 568 18.32 17.56 7.67
N GLN A 569 17.04 17.75 7.98
CA GLN A 569 16.11 18.52 7.15
C GLN A 569 15.77 19.87 7.76
N TYR A 570 15.58 19.92 9.07
CA TYR A 570 15.12 21.13 9.75
C TYR A 570 16.26 21.99 10.30
N GLY A 571 17.50 21.48 10.31
CA GLY A 571 18.66 22.22 10.82
C GLY A 571 18.52 22.62 12.28
N MET A 572 17.86 21.77 13.09
CA MET A 572 17.53 22.04 14.50
C MET A 572 18.54 21.43 15.48
N SER A 573 19.65 20.88 15.00
CA SER A 573 20.78 20.44 15.83
C SER A 573 21.75 21.60 16.08
N THR A 574 22.18 21.76 17.33
CA THR A 574 23.20 22.75 17.70
C THR A 574 24.60 22.39 17.18
N GLU A 575 24.90 21.09 17.05
CA GLU A 575 26.21 20.58 16.63
C GLU A 575 26.43 20.74 15.12
N LEU A 576 25.40 20.46 14.33
CA LEU A 576 25.46 20.46 12.87
C LEU A 576 24.97 21.76 12.24
N GLY A 577 24.34 22.64 13.03
CA GLY A 577 23.91 23.97 12.61
C GLY A 577 22.65 23.97 11.73
N THR A 578 22.36 25.13 11.16
CA THR A 578 21.14 25.41 10.38
C THR A 578 21.35 25.12 8.89
N GLN A 579 21.67 23.88 8.55
CA GLN A 579 21.89 23.45 7.16
C GLN A 579 21.19 22.12 6.87
N VAL A 580 20.85 21.90 5.60
CA VAL A 580 20.18 20.68 5.14
C VAL A 580 21.25 19.67 4.69
N PHE A 581 21.17 18.45 5.21
CA PHE A 581 22.08 17.36 4.91
C PHE A 581 21.39 16.27 4.09
N GLY A 582 21.92 16.05 2.88
CA GLY A 582 21.39 15.08 1.94
C GLY A 582 20.16 15.60 1.20
N GLN A 583 19.92 15.05 0.02
CA GLN A 583 18.69 15.31 -0.70
C GLN A 583 17.52 14.63 0.03
N PRO A 584 16.39 15.32 0.26
CA PRO A 584 15.19 14.71 0.79
C PRO A 584 14.84 13.50 -0.08
N ASN A 585 14.85 12.30 0.53
CA ASN A 585 14.62 11.02 -0.13
C ASN A 585 13.49 11.10 -1.17
N HIS A 586 13.85 11.22 -2.44
CA HIS A 586 12.94 11.01 -3.56
C HIS A 586 13.21 9.61 -4.09
N GLU A 587 12.15 8.80 -4.21
CA GLU A 587 12.24 7.35 -4.42
C GLU A 587 13.31 6.89 -5.42
N VAL A 588 14.10 5.94 -4.91
CA VAL A 588 15.17 5.15 -5.55
C VAL A 588 14.85 4.82 -7.01
N PHE A 589 15.48 5.52 -7.94
CA PHE A 589 15.56 5.05 -9.31
C PHE A 589 16.68 4.00 -9.38
N LEU A 590 16.30 2.73 -9.55
CA LEU A 590 17.16 1.54 -9.64
C LEU A 590 18.33 1.64 -10.66
N GLY A 591 18.40 2.70 -11.48
CA GLY A 591 19.46 2.93 -12.47
C GLY A 591 20.29 4.21 -12.32
N ARG A 592 20.00 5.09 -11.35
CA ARG A 592 20.75 6.36 -11.13
C ARG A 592 21.52 6.32 -9.81
N ASP A 593 20.98 5.62 -8.81
CA ASP A 593 21.46 5.72 -7.43
C ASP A 593 22.09 4.42 -6.90
N TYR A 594 22.68 3.58 -7.77
CA TYR A 594 23.62 2.54 -7.27
C TYR A 594 24.83 3.17 -6.55
N GLY A 595 25.06 4.47 -6.75
CA GLY A 595 25.80 5.31 -5.81
C GLY A 595 24.83 6.27 -5.13
N ASN A 596 24.33 5.91 -3.95
CA ASN A 596 23.77 6.88 -3.03
C ASN A 596 24.92 7.80 -2.60
N THR A 597 25.25 8.79 -3.43
CA THR A 597 26.28 9.77 -3.08
C THR A 597 25.65 10.62 -1.99
N GLN A 598 25.95 10.31 -0.73
CA GLN A 598 25.65 11.24 0.34
C GLN A 598 26.33 12.56 -0.02
N ASP A 599 25.56 13.66 -0.06
CA ASP A 599 26.08 15.00 -0.38
C ASP A 599 27.02 15.55 0.73
N TYR A 600 27.48 14.70 1.63
CA TYR A 600 28.30 15.00 2.80
C TYR A 600 29.32 13.89 3.07
N SER A 601 30.40 14.23 3.78
CA SER A 601 31.48 13.29 4.11
C SER A 601 31.04 12.21 5.11
N GLU A 602 31.75 11.08 5.14
CA GLU A 602 31.61 10.04 6.18
C GLU A 602 31.73 10.58 7.60
N GLU A 603 32.59 11.59 7.82
CA GLU A 603 32.72 12.28 9.10
C GLU A 603 31.42 13.00 9.48
N THR A 604 30.77 13.64 8.51
CA THR A 604 29.48 14.31 8.71
C THR A 604 28.37 13.28 8.95
N ALA A 605 28.38 12.17 8.21
CA ALA A 605 27.44 11.07 8.42
C ALA A 605 27.53 10.52 9.85
N ARG A 606 28.75 10.29 10.34
CA ARG A 606 28.99 9.87 11.73
C ARG A 606 28.45 10.89 12.73
N ARG A 607 28.70 12.19 12.52
CA ARG A 607 28.19 13.25 13.40
C ARG A 607 26.65 13.31 13.41
N ILE A 608 26.00 13.07 12.27
CA ILE A 608 24.54 12.96 12.19
C ILE A 608 24.06 11.78 13.03
N ASP A 609 24.67 10.61 12.90
CA ASP A 609 24.26 9.42 13.64
C ASP A 609 24.51 9.56 15.15
N ASP A 610 25.64 10.16 15.55
CA ASP A 610 25.93 10.47 16.96
C ASP A 610 24.88 11.44 17.55
N GLU A 611 24.47 12.45 16.79
CA GLU A 611 23.45 13.42 17.21
C GLU A 611 22.05 12.81 17.28
N VAL A 612 21.68 11.96 16.32
CA VAL A 612 20.42 11.20 16.36
C VAL A 612 20.39 10.29 17.59
N ALA A 613 21.50 9.59 17.89
CA ALA A 613 21.59 8.74 19.07
C ALA A 613 21.43 9.55 20.37
N ARG A 614 22.02 10.75 20.44
CA ARG A 614 21.85 11.67 21.58
C ARG A 614 20.39 12.08 21.77
N ILE A 615 19.72 12.52 20.69
CA ILE A 615 18.31 12.95 20.73
C ILE A 615 17.39 11.80 21.16
N MET A 616 17.60 10.60 20.61
CA MET A 616 16.83 9.41 20.96
C MET A 616 17.02 9.01 22.42
N LYS A 617 18.25 9.12 22.94
CA LYS A 617 18.54 8.89 24.35
C LYS A 617 17.85 9.91 25.25
N GLU A 618 17.89 11.20 24.91
CA GLU A 618 17.20 12.24 25.68
C GLU A 618 15.68 12.03 25.74
N ALA A 619 15.09 11.56 24.63
CA ALA A 619 13.68 11.20 24.60
C ALA A 619 13.36 9.99 25.49
N HIS A 620 14.22 8.97 25.49
CA HIS A 620 14.10 7.80 26.38
C HIS A 620 14.24 8.20 27.85
N ASP A 621 15.31 8.93 28.21
CA ASP A 621 15.57 9.39 29.58
C ASP A 621 14.40 10.26 30.10
N ARG A 622 13.85 11.14 29.26
CA ARG A 622 12.68 11.98 29.61
C ARG A 622 11.43 11.14 29.87
N ALA A 623 11.15 10.14 29.02
CA ALA A 623 10.03 9.23 29.25
C ALA A 623 10.25 8.38 30.52
N TYR A 624 11.48 7.94 30.78
CA TYR A 624 11.85 7.19 31.98
C TYR A 624 11.58 7.98 33.26
N ASP A 625 12.05 9.23 33.33
CA ASP A 625 11.86 10.10 34.49
C ASP A 625 10.37 10.32 34.81
N ILE A 626 9.55 10.53 33.76
CA ILE A 626 8.11 10.70 33.90
C ILE A 626 7.46 9.43 34.43
N LEU A 627 7.74 8.28 33.83
CA LEU A 627 7.10 7.00 34.16
C LEU A 627 7.51 6.48 35.54
N VAL A 628 8.77 6.64 35.93
CA VAL A 628 9.25 6.27 37.27
C VAL A 628 8.61 7.15 38.35
N SER A 629 8.47 8.46 38.09
CA SER A 629 7.85 9.39 39.04
C SER A 629 6.36 9.11 39.27
N HIS A 630 5.69 8.45 38.32
CA HIS A 630 4.24 8.15 38.35
C HIS A 630 3.96 6.64 38.38
N ARG A 631 4.82 5.87 39.07
CA ARG A 631 4.75 4.39 39.10
C ARG A 631 3.38 3.84 39.54
N GLU A 632 2.80 4.42 40.59
CA GLU A 632 1.51 3.99 41.12
C GLU A 632 0.36 4.24 40.12
N GLN A 633 0.42 5.36 39.41
CA GLN A 633 -0.56 5.70 38.38
C GLN A 633 -0.46 4.76 37.17
N MET A 634 0.76 4.38 36.77
CA MET A 634 0.99 3.38 35.72
C MET A 634 0.40 2.02 36.07
N ASP A 635 0.60 1.56 37.32
CA ASP A 635 0.02 0.29 37.79
C ASP A 635 -1.52 0.36 37.79
N LEU A 636 -2.11 1.49 38.20
CA LEU A 636 -3.56 1.71 38.12
C LEU A 636 -4.05 1.67 36.67
N MET A 637 -3.39 2.40 35.77
CA MET A 637 -3.76 2.49 34.35
C MET A 637 -3.76 1.11 33.68
N ALA A 638 -2.67 0.35 33.88
CA ALA A 638 -2.54 -0.99 33.29
C ALA A 638 -3.61 -1.95 33.83
N ASN A 639 -3.91 -1.92 35.13
CA ASN A 639 -4.95 -2.77 35.72
C ASN A 639 -6.34 -2.44 35.18
N VAL A 640 -6.68 -1.15 35.04
CA VAL A 640 -7.96 -0.73 34.46
C VAL A 640 -8.08 -1.15 33.00
N LEU A 641 -6.99 -1.06 32.21
CA LEU A 641 -6.98 -1.54 30.83
C LEU A 641 -7.13 -3.05 30.73
N LEU A 642 -6.55 -3.82 31.66
CA LEU A 642 -6.72 -5.26 31.70
C LEU A 642 -8.16 -5.67 32.04
N GLU A 643 -8.86 -4.88 32.85
CA GLU A 643 -10.27 -5.13 33.20
C GLU A 643 -11.23 -4.70 32.08
N ARG A 644 -11.04 -3.51 31.53
CA ARG A 644 -12.01 -2.87 30.62
C ARG A 644 -11.65 -2.97 29.14
N GLU A 645 -10.43 -3.38 28.82
CA GLU A 645 -9.81 -3.47 27.47
C GLU A 645 -9.73 -2.15 26.68
N THR A 646 -10.59 -1.18 26.97
CA THR A 646 -10.66 0.13 26.32
C THR A 646 -11.22 1.17 27.28
N VAL A 647 -10.60 2.35 27.31
CA VAL A 647 -11.03 3.49 28.12
C VAL A 647 -11.06 4.72 27.22
N GLU A 648 -12.16 5.49 27.24
CA GLU A 648 -12.36 6.64 26.37
C GLU A 648 -13.08 7.81 27.08
N GLY A 649 -12.86 9.03 26.59
CA GLY A 649 -13.56 10.23 27.06
C GLY A 649 -13.25 10.58 28.52
N GLU A 650 -14.28 10.89 29.31
CA GLU A 650 -14.15 11.29 30.72
C GLU A 650 -13.43 10.24 31.59
N ALA A 651 -13.67 8.95 31.32
CA ALA A 651 -12.98 7.87 32.02
C ALA A 651 -11.47 7.89 31.73
N CYS A 652 -11.08 8.18 30.49
CA CYS A 652 -9.67 8.25 30.10
C CYS A 652 -8.98 9.44 30.77
N LEU A 653 -9.63 10.60 30.80
CA LEU A 653 -9.11 11.79 31.48
C LEU A 653 -8.98 11.56 32.98
N ALA A 654 -9.98 10.97 33.63
CA ALA A 654 -9.91 10.67 35.07
C ALA A 654 -8.74 9.73 35.42
N LEU A 655 -8.45 8.77 34.54
CA LEU A 655 -7.32 7.85 34.70
C LEU A 655 -5.97 8.57 34.54
N LEU A 656 -5.88 9.51 33.58
CA LEU A 656 -4.69 10.31 33.30
C LEU A 656 -4.45 11.43 34.33
N ASP A 657 -5.50 11.96 34.94
CA ASP A 657 -5.44 12.98 35.99
C ASP A 657 -5.32 12.37 37.41
N ASN A 658 -5.23 11.04 37.50
CA ASN A 658 -5.17 10.30 38.76
C ASN A 658 -6.38 10.55 39.70
N THR A 659 -7.56 10.77 39.12
CA THR A 659 -8.85 11.01 39.81
C THR A 659 -9.84 9.85 39.63
N TRP A 660 -9.33 8.65 39.34
CA TRP A 660 -10.14 7.45 39.05
C TRP A 660 -11.15 7.11 40.15
N ASP A 661 -10.76 7.23 41.43
CA ASP A 661 -11.63 6.96 42.57
C ASP A 661 -12.83 7.91 42.66
N GLU A 662 -12.70 9.14 42.13
CA GLU A 662 -13.80 10.11 42.05
C GLU A 662 -14.72 9.80 40.89
N TYR A 663 -14.16 9.36 39.77
CA TYR A 663 -14.90 8.91 38.60
C TYR A 663 -15.78 7.69 38.93
N LEU A 664 -15.25 6.68 39.65
CA LEU A 664 -16.01 5.49 40.05
C LEU A 664 -17.26 5.81 40.89
N LYS A 665 -17.26 6.94 41.63
CA LYS A 665 -18.41 7.36 42.43
C LYS A 665 -19.56 7.91 41.58
N HIS A 666 -19.26 8.44 40.40
CA HIS A 666 -20.23 9.09 39.50
C HIS A 666 -20.41 8.32 38.18
N GLU A 667 -19.72 7.18 38.01
CA GLU A 667 -19.73 6.39 36.79
C GLU A 667 -21.16 5.98 36.38
N ASP A 668 -21.95 5.49 37.34
CA ASP A 668 -23.34 5.08 37.08
C ASP A 668 -24.20 6.25 36.58
N GLU A 669 -23.96 7.47 37.09
CA GLU A 669 -24.68 8.68 36.67
C GLU A 669 -24.28 9.10 35.25
N ILE A 670 -22.99 9.03 34.93
CA ILE A 670 -22.44 9.36 33.61
C ILE A 670 -22.94 8.37 32.55
N ILE A 671 -22.92 7.07 32.87
CA ILE A 671 -23.44 6.02 31.99
C ILE A 671 -24.94 6.20 31.80
N ALA A 672 -25.71 6.41 32.88
CA ALA A 672 -27.16 6.60 32.79
C ALA A 672 -27.53 7.82 31.95
N LYS A 673 -26.76 8.91 32.04
CA LYS A 673 -26.95 10.12 31.21
C LYS A 673 -26.68 9.83 29.74
N LYS A 674 -25.55 9.18 29.40
CA LYS A 674 -25.25 8.78 28.02
C LYS A 674 -26.30 7.85 27.44
N GLU A 675 -26.74 6.84 28.20
CA GLU A 675 -27.80 5.92 27.77
C GLU A 675 -29.15 6.63 27.60
N ALA A 676 -29.47 7.64 28.41
CA ALA A 676 -30.67 8.44 28.25
C ALA A 676 -30.60 9.29 26.96
N GLU A 677 -29.46 9.92 26.68
CA GLU A 677 -29.23 10.67 25.45
C GLU A 677 -29.31 9.77 24.21
N GLU A 678 -28.67 8.59 24.23
CA GLU A 678 -28.76 7.61 23.15
C GLU A 678 -30.18 7.08 22.95
N ARG A 679 -30.94 6.81 24.02
CA ARG A 679 -32.34 6.39 23.91
C ARG A 679 -33.19 7.48 23.28
N ALA A 680 -33.03 8.73 23.72
CA ALA A 680 -33.74 9.86 23.15
C ALA A 680 -33.36 10.10 21.67
N ALA A 681 -32.11 9.85 21.28
CA ALA A 681 -31.69 9.87 19.89
C ALA A 681 -32.36 8.74 19.09
N ARG A 682 -32.32 7.49 19.59
CA ARG A 682 -32.97 6.34 18.94
C ARG A 682 -34.47 6.52 18.77
N GLU A 683 -35.17 7.09 19.75
CA GLU A 683 -36.60 7.41 19.63
C GLU A 683 -36.88 8.47 18.57
N ARG A 684 -36.01 9.48 18.44
CA ARG A 684 -36.10 10.49 17.37
C ARG A 684 -35.80 9.87 16.01
N ASP A 685 -34.80 9.01 15.95
CA ASP A 685 -34.36 8.33 14.75
C ASP A 685 -35.39 7.30 14.28
N GLU A 686 -36.06 6.57 15.17
CA GLU A 686 -37.17 5.67 14.82
C GLU A 686 -38.35 6.43 14.18
N LYS A 687 -38.62 7.66 14.63
CA LYS A 687 -39.61 8.55 14.00
C LYS A 687 -39.14 9.03 12.63
N LEU A 688 -37.86 9.36 12.47
CA LEU A 688 -37.25 9.76 11.19
C LEU A 688 -37.17 8.58 10.19
N ALA A 689 -37.10 7.34 10.68
CA ALA A 689 -37.08 6.13 9.86
C ALA A 689 -38.46 5.72 9.30
N ASP A 690 -39.55 6.33 9.76
CA ASP A 690 -40.90 6.06 9.25
C ASP A 690 -41.11 6.80 7.91
N PRO A 691 -41.31 6.09 6.78
CA PRO A 691 -41.53 6.71 5.47
C PRO A 691 -42.80 7.58 5.39
N ASN A 692 -43.68 7.56 6.40
CA ASN A 692 -44.85 8.44 6.49
C ASN A 692 -44.64 9.69 7.38
N TRP A 693 -43.47 9.85 8.02
CA TRP A 693 -43.19 11.01 8.85
C TRP A 693 -42.91 12.25 7.97
N LYS A 694 -43.76 13.26 8.09
CA LYS A 694 -43.50 14.62 7.61
C LYS A 694 -43.27 15.48 8.84
N GLU A 695 -42.16 16.24 8.88
CA GLU A 695 -41.98 17.28 9.89
C GLU A 695 -43.25 18.15 9.93
N GLU A 696 -43.85 18.28 11.10
CA GLU A 696 -44.83 19.34 11.30
C GLU A 696 -44.10 20.66 11.04
N PRO A 697 -44.62 21.54 10.16
CA PRO A 697 -43.95 22.80 9.88
C PRO A 697 -43.86 23.58 11.19
N ILE A 698 -42.64 23.87 11.62
CA ILE A 698 -42.39 24.79 12.72
C ILE A 698 -43.04 26.11 12.31
N GLU A 699 -44.03 26.57 13.08
CA GLU A 699 -44.68 27.85 12.80
C GLU A 699 -43.62 28.96 12.80
N PRO A 700 -43.67 29.95 11.89
CA PRO A 700 -42.67 31.02 11.77
C PRO A 700 -42.66 32.05 12.94
N GLY A 701 -42.96 31.61 14.16
CA GLY A 701 -43.04 32.44 15.36
C GLY A 701 -42.07 32.07 16.49
N ASP A 702 -41.49 30.86 16.50
CA ASP A 702 -40.68 30.35 17.62
C ASP A 702 -39.16 30.34 17.37
N GLN A 703 -38.70 30.95 16.28
CA GLN A 703 -37.27 31.23 16.07
C GLN A 703 -36.98 32.67 16.47
N ASP A 704 -36.43 32.85 17.68
CA ASP A 704 -35.77 34.11 18.03
C ASP A 704 -34.59 34.31 17.04
N PRO A 705 -34.57 35.36 16.19
CA PRO A 705 -33.56 35.51 15.14
C PRO A 705 -32.16 35.83 15.69
N ASN A 706 -32.00 35.88 17.01
CA ASN A 706 -30.75 36.17 17.68
C ASN A 706 -30.67 35.33 18.97
N PRO A 707 -30.08 34.12 18.96
CA PRO A 707 -29.85 33.41 20.22
C PRO A 707 -29.00 34.31 21.11
N PRO A 708 -29.35 34.51 22.40
CA PRO A 708 -28.53 35.35 23.26
C PRO A 708 -27.13 34.77 23.28
N PHE A 709 -26.18 35.61 22.86
CA PHE A 709 -24.74 35.39 23.00
C PHE A 709 -24.48 34.65 24.31
N ARG A 710 -24.02 33.39 24.24
CA ARG A 710 -23.62 32.65 25.43
C ARG A 710 -22.35 33.34 25.93
N ALA A 711 -22.49 34.22 26.90
CA ALA A 711 -21.34 34.80 27.59
C ALA A 711 -20.51 33.64 28.16
N PRO A 712 -19.16 33.71 28.07
CA PRO A 712 -18.31 32.67 28.62
C PRO A 712 -18.63 32.49 30.11
N ALA A 713 -18.78 31.24 30.55
CA ALA A 713 -19.13 30.90 31.92
C ALA A 713 -18.15 31.55 32.91
N GLU A 714 -18.69 32.27 33.89
CA GLU A 714 -17.91 32.71 35.05
C GLU A 714 -17.40 31.47 35.81
N PRO A 715 -16.14 31.48 36.29
CA PRO A 715 -15.59 30.36 37.05
C PRO A 715 -16.21 30.31 38.45
N ASP A 716 -16.56 29.09 38.89
CA ASP A 716 -17.18 28.79 40.18
C ASP A 716 -16.46 29.45 41.36
N ALA A 717 -17.24 30.21 42.14
CA ALA A 717 -16.83 30.80 43.39
C ALA A 717 -17.14 29.86 44.56
N ALA A 718 -16.11 29.16 45.10
CA ALA A 718 -16.06 28.76 46.51
C ALA A 718 -14.67 28.22 46.94
N ALA A 719 -13.76 29.11 47.34
CA ALA A 719 -12.74 28.83 48.37
C ALA A 719 -12.28 30.16 49.02
N PRO A 720 -12.05 30.23 50.35
CA PRO A 720 -11.91 31.50 51.06
C PRO A 720 -10.48 32.08 50.95
N ALA A 721 -10.39 33.37 50.66
CA ALA A 721 -9.13 34.11 50.56
C ALA A 721 -8.58 34.54 51.94
N ALA A 722 -7.28 34.33 52.15
CA ALA A 722 -6.47 35.04 53.15
C ALA A 722 -5.87 36.32 52.52
N PRO A 723 -5.56 37.39 53.29
CA PRO A 723 -5.30 38.71 52.72
C PRO A 723 -3.81 39.02 52.54
N SER A 724 -3.44 39.67 51.42
CA SER A 724 -2.17 40.40 51.30
C SER A 724 -2.25 41.60 50.34
N ASN A 725 -2.41 42.77 50.97
CA ASN A 725 -1.96 44.13 50.72
C ASN A 725 -0.99 44.52 49.54
N VAL A 726 -1.25 45.74 49.00
CA VAL A 726 -0.42 46.81 48.36
C VAL A 726 -0.11 46.81 46.83
N PRO A 727 0.19 47.97 46.15
CA PRO A 727 -0.75 48.71 45.29
C PRO A 727 -0.26 49.01 43.83
N ALA A 728 -1.15 49.52 42.98
CA ALA A 728 -0.92 49.88 41.57
C ALA A 728 -0.43 51.33 41.34
N ALA A 729 0.23 51.57 40.20
CA ALA A 729 0.58 52.88 39.62
C ALA A 729 -0.02 53.05 38.19
N PRO A 730 -0.26 54.29 37.70
CA PRO A 730 -1.29 54.56 36.69
C PRO A 730 -0.82 54.81 35.24
N ALA A 731 -1.80 54.83 34.34
CA ALA A 731 -1.78 54.91 32.87
C ALA A 731 -1.22 56.21 32.23
N PRO A 732 -0.97 56.23 30.91
CA PRO A 732 -0.77 57.46 30.15
C PRO A 732 -2.01 57.86 29.32
N SER A 733 -2.24 59.17 29.18
CA SER A 733 -3.18 59.78 28.24
C SER A 733 -2.51 60.88 27.40
N ASP A 734 -3.02 61.00 26.17
CA ASP A 734 -3.23 62.21 25.36
C ASP A 734 -2.20 62.79 24.37
N ALA A 735 -2.83 63.24 23.27
CA ALA A 735 -2.50 64.32 22.33
C ALA A 735 -1.61 63.98 21.12
N SER A 736 -1.78 64.52 19.91
CA SER A 736 -2.85 65.22 19.18
C SER A 736 -2.27 65.62 17.81
N ALA A 737 -3.11 65.72 16.78
CA ALA A 737 -3.06 66.68 15.65
C ALA A 737 -1.96 66.59 14.55
N GLY A 738 -2.45 66.60 13.30
CA GLY A 738 -2.08 67.60 12.28
C GLY A 738 -1.01 67.26 11.24
N GLN A 739 -1.46 66.90 10.02
CA GLN A 739 -0.76 67.12 8.73
C GLN A 739 -0.57 68.64 8.44
N PRO A 740 0.18 69.15 7.41
CA PRO A 740 0.49 68.52 6.10
C PRO A 740 1.83 68.89 5.38
N GLN A 741 2.03 68.30 4.17
CA GLN A 741 2.78 68.80 2.97
C GLN A 741 4.31 69.05 3.09
N SER A 742 5.18 68.99 2.06
CA SER A 742 5.21 68.53 0.65
C SER A 742 6.63 68.81 0.10
N ASN A 743 7.02 68.08 -0.97
CA ASN A 743 7.94 68.46 -2.06
C ASN A 743 9.47 68.23 -1.97
N ASP A 744 9.94 67.53 -3.03
CA ASP A 744 11.07 67.81 -3.94
C ASP A 744 12.50 67.88 -3.35
N GLU A 745 13.59 67.45 -3.98
CA GLU A 745 13.91 66.95 -5.31
C GLU A 745 15.35 66.35 -5.26
N LYS A 746 15.65 65.43 -6.18
CA LYS A 746 16.94 65.18 -6.87
C LYS A 746 18.22 64.82 -6.09
N GLY A 747 18.87 63.77 -6.61
CA GLY A 747 20.23 63.92 -7.15
C GLY A 747 21.25 62.84 -6.79
N ASP A 748 21.38 61.87 -7.70
CA ASP A 748 22.64 61.35 -8.27
C ASP A 748 23.67 60.59 -7.39
N GLY A 749 24.32 59.58 -7.98
CA GLY A 749 25.61 59.08 -7.48
C GLY A 749 25.81 57.56 -7.35
N THR A 750 25.99 56.90 -8.49
CA THR A 750 27.07 55.90 -8.77
C THR A 750 27.37 54.71 -7.82
N ALA A 751 27.18 53.52 -8.41
CA ALA A 751 28.16 52.42 -8.56
C ALA A 751 28.95 51.90 -7.33
N ARG A 752 28.61 50.67 -6.90
CA ARG A 752 29.42 49.47 -7.15
C ARG A 752 28.63 48.20 -6.84
#